data_AF-A0A2S8P0H0-F1
#
_entry.id   AF-A0A2S8P0H0-F1
#
_cell.length_a   1.000
_cell.length_b   1.000
_cell.length_c   1.000
_cell.angle_alpha   90.00
_cell.angle_beta   90.00
_cell.angle_gamma   90.00
#
_symmetry.space_group_name_H-M   'P 1'
#
loop_
_entity.id
_entity.type
_entity.pdbx_description
1 polymer ?
#
loop_
_entity_poly.entity_id
_entity_poly.type
_entity_poly.pdbx_seq_one_letter_code
_entity_poly.pdbx_strand_id
1 'polypeptide(L)'
;MAIQPLAHPDILSEHIYLFHEGNLHHSYRMLGAQPETYDHRQGYRFTVWAPNAAEVGLALDRNGWKGEKEPLYKIPDSGFWSRFFPEISEGTLYKFRILTEDGTELLKADPYAFQAEVRPQTASVTSSIEGYKWNDGAWRRKQRALYNKPLHIYEMHMGTWKRKEDGSLYSYREMADLIVPYLLEMKYTHVEMMPLSEHPYDLSWGYQNTGFYAPTSRYGHPKDLMYLVDTLHQAGIGVLLDWVPAHFAKDAHGLRMFDGTPLYEYADPMLAEKPGWGTLSFDYSKPEIRSFLISNALYWMEMYHFDGLRVDAVTSMLRLDFEKKPGQYQTNDEGGLENKEAVAFLQQLNETVFKYYPYALMMAEESSAWPMVTLPVDEGGLGFNYKWNMGWMNDTLDYMETDFHERPSKHHLLTFPVVYSFAENYVLPLSHDEVVHGKKSLLDKMPGTYEQKFAGMRAFLGYFMTFPGKKLLFMGGDFGQFIEWKDEDQLDWFLLDYDSHRNLHKFERELSNLYLGEKALWELDHSLDGYEWITPDDQDQSVISYVRKGKKPADTLLVLINFQPVKRERYRIGVMRPGMYTEILNSDHSDYGGSGTINDMQLPTEKIPFHGHPHSLELDLPPLSIVILKKNTRRKTDESPASVASVSSKSSTKKESNTLKPKGRTKA
;
A
#
# COMPACT_ATOMS: atom_id res chain seq x y z
N MET A 1 59.36 -2.33 8.77
CA MET A 1 58.48 -3.48 9.04
C MET A 1 57.18 -3.20 8.35
N ALA A 2 56.90 -3.91 7.24
CA ALA A 2 55.63 -3.76 6.53
C ALA A 2 54.52 -4.32 7.43
N ILE A 3 53.58 -3.48 7.82
CA ILE A 3 52.35 -3.91 8.46
C ILE A 3 51.61 -4.73 7.40
N GLN A 4 51.50 -6.04 7.59
CA GLN A 4 50.57 -6.86 6.80
C GLN A 4 49.18 -6.26 6.96
N PRO A 5 48.46 -5.91 5.88
CA PRO A 5 47.06 -5.57 6.01
C PRO A 5 46.33 -6.84 6.40
N LEU A 6 45.99 -6.97 7.68
CA LEU A 6 45.10 -8.03 8.15
C LEU A 6 43.75 -7.83 7.45
N ALA A 7 43.20 -8.91 6.87
CA ALA A 7 41.78 -8.98 6.57
C ALA A 7 41.01 -8.61 7.86
N HIS A 8 39.99 -7.77 7.75
CA HIS A 8 39.26 -7.24 8.90
C HIS A 8 38.66 -8.39 9.74
N PRO A 9 38.72 -8.35 11.08
CA PRO A 9 38.25 -9.43 11.96
C PRO A 9 36.72 -9.70 11.99
N ASP A 10 35.88 -8.96 11.25
CA ASP A 10 34.40 -8.97 11.44
C ASP A 10 33.58 -9.62 10.32
N ILE A 11 34.20 -9.98 9.19
CA ILE A 11 33.54 -10.86 8.21
C ILE A 11 33.84 -12.29 8.61
N LEU A 12 32.98 -12.82 9.47
CA LEU A 12 33.07 -14.20 9.96
C LEU A 12 32.79 -15.19 8.83
N SER A 13 33.44 -16.35 8.88
CA SER A 13 33.16 -17.46 7.95
C SER A 13 31.70 -17.87 7.95
N GLU A 14 31.00 -17.70 9.08
CA GLU A 14 29.56 -17.93 9.19
C GLU A 14 28.75 -16.95 8.34
N HIS A 15 29.13 -15.66 8.27
CA HIS A 15 28.44 -14.70 7.41
C HIS A 15 28.61 -15.06 5.93
N ILE A 16 29.83 -15.45 5.55
CA ILE A 16 30.14 -15.91 4.18
C ILE A 16 29.30 -17.13 3.84
N TYR A 17 29.27 -18.13 4.73
CA TYR A 17 28.46 -19.32 4.59
C TYR A 17 26.97 -18.99 4.43
N LEU A 18 26.40 -18.20 5.34
CA LEU A 18 24.99 -17.81 5.28
C LEU A 18 24.65 -17.03 4.00
N PHE A 19 25.56 -16.21 3.49
CA PHE A 19 25.32 -15.46 2.26
C PHE A 19 25.20 -16.40 1.05
N HIS A 20 26.14 -17.35 0.93
CA HIS A 20 26.15 -18.37 -0.13
C HIS A 20 25.06 -19.45 0.05
N GLU A 21 24.47 -19.59 1.23
CA GLU A 21 23.28 -20.41 1.47
C GLU A 21 21.97 -19.65 1.27
N GLY A 22 22.02 -18.34 0.96
CA GLY A 22 20.82 -17.54 0.74
C GLY A 22 20.07 -17.17 2.02
N ASN A 23 20.75 -17.22 3.17
CA ASN A 23 20.17 -17.07 4.50
C ASN A 23 20.82 -15.93 5.31
N LEU A 24 21.68 -15.10 4.70
CA LEU A 24 22.21 -13.90 5.36
C LEU A 24 21.20 -12.76 5.30
N HIS A 25 20.18 -12.83 6.15
CA HIS A 25 19.02 -11.91 6.13
C HIS A 25 19.36 -10.45 6.48
N HIS A 26 20.55 -10.18 7.05
CA HIS A 26 20.99 -8.83 7.41
C HIS A 26 22.34 -8.49 6.74
N SER A 27 22.52 -8.93 5.48
CA SER A 27 23.75 -8.70 4.72
C SER A 27 24.10 -7.21 4.60
N TYR A 28 23.12 -6.30 4.67
CA TYR A 28 23.33 -4.85 4.66
C TYR A 28 24.15 -4.30 5.84
N ARG A 29 24.30 -5.06 6.93
CA ARG A 29 25.19 -4.68 8.06
C ARG A 29 26.65 -5.05 7.79
N MET A 30 26.88 -5.93 6.83
CA MET A 30 28.20 -6.42 6.44
C MET A 30 28.67 -5.76 5.15
N LEU A 31 27.83 -5.70 4.12
CA LEU A 31 28.16 -5.20 2.79
C LEU A 31 27.97 -3.67 2.69
N GLY A 32 28.56 -3.10 1.65
CA GLY A 32 28.56 -1.67 1.38
C GLY A 32 29.62 -0.89 2.14
N ALA A 33 29.39 0.41 2.33
CA ALA A 33 30.25 1.29 3.13
C ALA A 33 29.74 1.40 4.58
N GLN A 34 30.46 0.77 5.50
CA GLN A 34 30.10 0.70 6.93
C GLN A 34 30.98 1.66 7.75
N PRO A 35 30.39 2.58 8.54
CA PRO A 35 31.15 3.39 9.48
C PRO A 35 31.74 2.49 10.57
N GLU A 36 33.05 2.57 10.80
CA GLU A 36 33.73 1.63 11.69
C GLU A 36 34.88 2.31 12.45
N THR A 37 35.22 1.75 13.62
CA THR A 37 36.43 2.13 14.36
C THR A 37 37.38 0.95 14.41
N TYR A 38 38.51 1.05 13.71
CA TYR A 38 39.53 0.02 13.66
C TYR A 38 40.88 0.59 14.06
N ASP A 39 41.61 -0.12 14.93
CA ASP A 39 42.90 0.33 15.51
C ASP A 39 42.84 1.79 16.04
N HIS A 40 41.78 2.08 16.79
CA HIS A 40 41.50 3.41 17.38
C HIS A 40 41.31 4.56 16.37
N ARG A 41 41.11 4.26 15.09
CA ARG A 41 40.80 5.25 14.05
C ARG A 41 39.39 5.06 13.55
N GLN A 42 38.66 6.17 13.42
CA GLN A 42 37.36 6.19 12.77
C GLN A 42 37.55 6.23 11.25
N GLY A 43 36.67 5.59 10.51
CA GLY A 43 36.69 5.57 9.05
C GLY A 43 35.55 4.74 8.50
N TYR A 44 35.72 4.26 7.27
CA TYR A 44 34.74 3.39 6.63
C TYR A 44 35.38 2.09 6.14
N ARG A 45 34.70 0.97 6.38
CA ARG A 45 34.98 -0.31 5.72
C ARG A 45 34.08 -0.43 4.50
N PHE A 46 34.69 -0.70 3.36
CA PHE A 46 33.97 -0.97 2.12
C PHE A 46 34.01 -2.46 1.86
N THR A 47 32.86 -3.08 1.59
CA THR A 47 32.79 -4.51 1.25
C THR A 47 31.80 -4.76 0.13
N VAL A 48 32.24 -5.45 -0.93
CA VAL A 48 31.43 -5.72 -2.11
C VAL A 48 31.60 -7.16 -2.59
N TRP A 49 30.52 -7.74 -3.09
CA TRP A 49 30.52 -9.05 -3.73
C TRP A 49 30.79 -8.89 -5.23
N ALA A 50 31.93 -9.40 -5.69
CA ALA A 50 32.37 -9.34 -7.09
C ALA A 50 33.30 -10.55 -7.36
N PRO A 51 32.77 -11.77 -7.37
CA PRO A 51 33.57 -13.00 -7.35
C PRO A 51 34.49 -13.13 -8.57
N ASN A 52 34.04 -12.67 -9.73
CA ASN A 52 34.75 -12.79 -11.01
C ASN A 52 35.61 -11.57 -11.35
N ALA A 53 35.69 -10.57 -10.46
CA ALA A 53 36.58 -9.44 -10.65
C ALA A 53 38.05 -9.88 -10.55
N ALA A 54 38.90 -9.33 -11.42
CA ALA A 54 40.35 -9.43 -11.32
C ALA A 54 40.90 -8.49 -10.23
N GLU A 55 40.37 -7.27 -10.15
CA GLU A 55 40.71 -6.29 -9.13
C GLU A 55 39.50 -5.44 -8.76
N VAL A 56 39.42 -5.03 -7.49
CA VAL A 56 38.44 -4.05 -7.01
C VAL A 56 39.18 -2.94 -6.29
N GLY A 57 38.83 -1.70 -6.58
CA GLY A 57 39.37 -0.50 -5.93
C GLY A 57 38.32 0.56 -5.70
N LEU A 58 38.65 1.55 -4.88
CA LEU A 58 37.74 2.62 -4.51
C LEU A 58 38.00 3.87 -5.36
N ALA A 59 37.04 4.22 -6.23
CA ALA A 59 37.07 5.45 -7.02
C ALA A 59 36.46 6.60 -6.21
N LEU A 60 37.20 7.71 -6.10
CA LEU A 60 36.89 8.87 -5.25
C LEU A 60 37.28 10.16 -6.00
N ASP A 61 36.78 11.31 -5.56
CA ASP A 61 37.22 12.61 -6.11
C ASP A 61 38.74 12.79 -6.02
N ARG A 62 39.34 12.46 -4.87
CA ARG A 62 40.77 12.67 -4.60
C ARG A 62 41.71 11.86 -5.49
N ASN A 63 41.23 10.77 -6.09
CA ASN A 63 42.00 9.94 -7.00
C ASN A 63 41.55 10.12 -8.46
N GLY A 64 40.74 11.15 -8.75
CA GLY A 64 40.24 11.44 -10.10
C GLY A 64 39.35 10.34 -10.63
N TRP A 65 38.59 9.67 -9.75
CA TRP A 65 37.76 8.51 -10.04
C TRP A 65 38.54 7.30 -10.55
N LYS A 66 39.82 7.19 -10.18
CA LYS A 66 40.72 6.08 -10.51
C LYS A 66 41.01 5.24 -9.26
N GLY A 67 40.58 3.98 -9.25
CA GLY A 67 40.59 3.15 -8.04
C GLY A 67 41.86 2.33 -7.79
N GLU A 68 42.86 2.34 -8.67
CA GLU A 68 43.99 1.39 -8.63
C GLU A 68 44.93 1.63 -7.43
N LYS A 69 44.97 2.86 -6.92
CA LYS A 69 45.78 3.22 -5.75
C LYS A 69 45.07 2.98 -4.42
N GLU A 70 43.78 2.65 -4.46
CA GLU A 70 42.97 2.34 -3.28
C GLU A 70 42.31 0.96 -3.43
N PRO A 71 43.11 -0.13 -3.57
CA PRO A 71 42.58 -1.46 -3.78
C PRO A 71 41.85 -1.97 -2.54
N LEU A 72 40.78 -2.74 -2.76
CA LEU A 72 40.20 -3.64 -1.76
C LEU A 72 40.91 -4.99 -1.82
N TYR A 73 40.83 -5.76 -0.75
CA TYR A 73 41.47 -7.07 -0.67
C TYR A 73 40.43 -8.18 -0.82
N LYS A 74 40.67 -9.13 -1.73
CA LYS A 74 39.83 -10.31 -1.89
C LYS A 74 39.91 -11.16 -0.62
N ILE A 75 38.75 -11.49 -0.06
CA ILE A 75 38.64 -12.44 1.04
C ILE A 75 38.63 -13.84 0.41
N PRO A 76 39.59 -14.74 0.77
CA PRO A 76 39.70 -16.06 0.16
C PRO A 76 38.38 -16.84 0.18
N ASP A 77 38.12 -17.57 -0.90
CA ASP A 77 36.99 -18.49 -1.05
C ASP A 77 35.58 -17.91 -0.76
N SER A 78 35.41 -16.59 -0.89
CA SER A 78 34.16 -15.89 -0.56
C SER A 78 33.56 -15.03 -1.69
N GLY A 79 34.37 -14.66 -2.69
CA GLY A 79 33.97 -13.68 -3.70
C GLY A 79 33.81 -12.24 -3.19
N PHE A 80 34.04 -11.98 -1.91
CA PHE A 80 34.02 -10.63 -1.35
C PHE A 80 35.36 -9.92 -1.47
N TRP A 81 35.29 -8.61 -1.61
CA TRP A 81 36.41 -7.68 -1.54
C TRP A 81 36.18 -6.72 -0.40
N SER A 82 37.17 -6.50 0.47
CA SER A 82 37.02 -5.66 1.66
C SER A 82 38.28 -4.87 2.00
N ARG A 83 38.11 -3.64 2.49
CA ARG A 83 39.18 -2.85 3.14
C ARG A 83 38.60 -1.71 3.98
N PHE A 84 39.26 -1.41 5.09
CA PHE A 84 39.00 -0.24 5.94
C PHE A 84 39.89 0.94 5.56
N PHE A 85 39.31 2.15 5.52
CA PHE A 85 39.95 3.41 5.16
C PHE A 85 39.73 4.44 6.29
N PRO A 86 40.72 4.67 7.17
CA PRO A 86 40.61 5.61 8.31
C PRO A 86 40.50 7.09 7.91
N GLU A 87 40.81 7.43 6.66
CA GLU A 87 40.80 8.80 6.18
C GLU A 87 39.50 9.20 5.46
N ILE A 88 38.55 8.27 5.33
CA ILE A 88 37.25 8.53 4.70
C ILE A 88 36.23 8.90 5.77
N SER A 89 35.52 10.00 5.56
CA SER A 89 34.45 10.50 6.45
C SER A 89 33.07 10.25 5.85
N GLU A 90 32.02 10.43 6.66
CA GLU A 90 30.64 10.52 6.18
C GLU A 90 30.50 11.64 5.13
N GLY A 91 29.62 11.45 4.15
CA GLY A 91 29.40 12.37 3.03
C GLY A 91 30.39 12.23 1.87
N THR A 92 31.31 11.26 1.91
CA THR A 92 32.29 11.04 0.85
C THR A 92 31.64 10.34 -0.34
N LEU A 93 31.80 10.91 -1.53
CA LEU A 93 31.36 10.30 -2.78
C LEU A 93 32.31 9.16 -3.18
N TYR A 94 31.76 8.02 -3.58
CA TYR A 94 32.55 6.88 -4.01
C TYR A 94 31.83 6.00 -5.04
N LYS A 95 32.63 5.25 -5.78
CA LYS A 95 32.22 4.11 -6.62
C LYS A 95 33.20 2.97 -6.45
N PHE A 96 32.77 1.75 -6.75
CA PHE A 96 33.70 0.64 -6.97
C PHE A 96 34.24 0.70 -8.39
N ARG A 97 35.56 0.80 -8.50
CA ARG A 97 36.26 0.47 -9.74
C ARG A 97 36.47 -1.03 -9.77
N ILE A 98 35.98 -1.68 -10.82
CA ILE A 98 36.12 -3.13 -11.02
C ILE A 98 36.89 -3.36 -12.32
N LEU A 99 38.00 -4.09 -12.23
CA LEU A 99 38.67 -4.68 -13.39
C LEU A 99 38.16 -6.09 -13.57
N THR A 100 37.59 -6.37 -14.74
CA THR A 100 37.13 -7.70 -15.14
C THR A 100 38.33 -8.57 -15.58
N GLU A 101 38.13 -9.88 -15.69
CA GLU A 101 39.18 -10.78 -16.21
C GLU A 101 39.60 -10.48 -17.66
N ASP A 102 38.71 -9.92 -18.48
CA ASP A 102 39.00 -9.52 -19.86
C ASP A 102 39.72 -8.16 -19.98
N GLY A 103 40.00 -7.50 -18.86
CA GLY A 103 40.71 -6.22 -18.80
C GLY A 103 39.82 -4.98 -18.96
N THR A 104 38.50 -5.15 -19.00
CA THR A 104 37.55 -4.03 -18.99
C THR A 104 37.48 -3.38 -17.62
N GLU A 105 37.50 -2.05 -17.59
CA GLU A 105 37.31 -1.28 -16.36
C GLU A 105 35.86 -0.77 -16.26
N LEU A 106 35.23 -1.06 -15.12
CA LEU A 106 33.85 -0.68 -14.81
C LEU A 106 33.85 0.27 -13.60
N LEU A 107 32.94 1.24 -13.60
CA LEU A 107 32.63 2.07 -12.45
C LEU A 107 31.20 1.78 -11.99
N LYS A 108 31.07 1.20 -10.80
CA LYS A 108 29.81 0.75 -10.22
C LYS A 108 29.44 1.55 -8.99
N ALA A 109 28.17 1.95 -8.91
CA ALA A 109 27.59 2.35 -7.64
C ALA A 109 27.57 1.13 -6.70
N ASP A 110 27.63 1.39 -5.40
CA ASP A 110 27.57 0.35 -4.39
C ASP A 110 26.14 -0.24 -4.31
N PRO A 111 25.96 -1.56 -4.54
CA PRO A 111 24.66 -2.22 -4.42
C PRO A 111 24.01 -2.05 -3.05
N TYR A 112 24.83 -1.85 -2.00
CA TYR A 112 24.43 -1.69 -0.60
C TYR A 112 24.63 -0.24 -0.09
N ALA A 113 24.70 0.74 -0.99
CA ALA A 113 24.78 2.15 -0.59
C ALA A 113 23.58 2.55 0.29
N PHE A 114 23.84 3.20 1.41
CA PHE A 114 22.77 3.81 2.22
C PHE A 114 22.34 5.19 1.70
N GLN A 115 23.15 5.82 0.86
CA GLN A 115 22.84 7.10 0.24
C GLN A 115 23.50 7.17 -1.15
N ALA A 116 22.85 7.88 -2.06
CA ALA A 116 23.37 8.17 -3.40
C ALA A 116 23.41 9.68 -3.66
N GLU A 117 24.15 10.09 -4.69
CA GLU A 117 24.03 11.43 -5.25
C GLU A 117 22.67 11.65 -5.92
N VAL A 118 22.25 12.91 -5.99
CA VAL A 118 21.05 13.29 -6.73
C VAL A 118 21.25 13.05 -8.23
N ARG A 119 20.32 12.31 -8.84
CA ARG A 119 20.29 12.08 -10.29
C ARG A 119 20.43 13.41 -11.09
N PRO A 120 21.14 13.41 -12.23
CA PRO A 120 21.65 12.26 -12.96
C PRO A 120 23.03 11.76 -12.49
N GLN A 121 23.55 12.26 -11.37
CA GLN A 121 24.77 11.73 -10.77
C GLN A 121 24.54 10.32 -10.21
N THR A 122 25.61 9.56 -10.03
CA THR A 122 25.52 8.10 -9.83
C THR A 122 26.52 7.56 -8.81
N ALA A 123 27.28 8.40 -8.10
CA ALA A 123 28.11 7.90 -7.01
C ALA A 123 27.26 7.54 -5.80
N SER A 124 27.75 6.56 -5.07
CA SER A 124 27.29 6.28 -3.71
C SER A 124 27.91 7.28 -2.75
N VAL A 125 27.26 7.51 -1.62
CA VAL A 125 27.71 8.45 -0.59
C VAL A 125 27.87 7.69 0.71
N THR A 126 29.04 7.80 1.35
CA THR A 126 29.22 7.23 2.69
C THR A 126 28.24 7.89 3.64
N SER A 127 27.43 7.09 4.33
CA SER A 127 26.36 7.59 5.20
C SER A 127 26.20 6.66 6.38
N SER A 128 25.62 7.14 7.48
CA SER A 128 25.22 6.30 8.60
C SER A 128 23.71 6.35 8.79
N ILE A 129 23.11 5.16 8.81
CA ILE A 129 21.71 4.94 9.18
C ILE A 129 21.51 4.91 10.71
N GLU A 130 22.59 4.99 11.49
CA GLU A 130 22.52 5.06 12.94
C GLU A 130 22.29 6.48 13.45
N GLY A 131 21.83 6.61 14.70
CA GLY A 131 21.73 7.88 15.41
C GLY A 131 20.42 8.64 15.25
N TYR A 132 19.48 8.16 14.43
CA TYR A 132 18.11 8.66 14.44
C TYR A 132 17.36 8.17 15.70
N LYS A 133 16.60 9.05 16.34
CA LYS A 133 15.84 8.75 17.56
C LYS A 133 14.34 8.67 17.25
N TRP A 134 13.85 7.45 17.05
CA TRP A 134 12.44 7.15 16.81
C TRP A 134 11.55 7.46 18.02
N ASN A 135 10.35 7.97 17.75
CA ASN A 135 9.32 8.26 18.75
C ASN A 135 8.02 7.45 18.53
N ASP A 136 8.04 6.51 17.57
CA ASP A 136 6.94 5.63 17.20
C ASP A 136 6.71 4.41 18.12
N GLY A 137 7.40 4.32 19.27
CA GLY A 137 7.32 3.14 20.12
C GLY A 137 5.88 2.78 20.56
N ALA A 138 4.98 3.76 20.64
CA ALA A 138 3.56 3.52 20.91
C ALA A 138 2.81 2.88 19.73
N TRP A 139 3.17 3.22 18.49
CA TRP A 139 2.65 2.61 17.26
C TRP A 139 3.06 1.15 17.18
N ARG A 140 4.37 0.85 17.27
CA ARG A 140 4.90 -0.52 17.15
C ARG A 140 4.30 -1.49 18.17
N ARG A 141 4.06 -1.05 19.42
CA ARG A 141 3.39 -1.89 20.44
C ARG A 141 1.93 -2.22 20.13
N LYS A 142 1.25 -1.41 19.31
CA LYS A 142 -0.16 -1.58 18.92
C LYS A 142 -0.36 -2.38 17.64
N GLN A 143 0.69 -2.63 16.86
CA GLN A 143 0.61 -3.43 15.64
C GLN A 143 0.01 -4.81 15.91
N ARG A 144 -0.95 -5.21 15.10
CA ARG A 144 -1.65 -6.49 15.14
C ARG A 144 -2.08 -6.81 13.72
N ALA A 145 -2.37 -8.08 13.43
CA ALA A 145 -2.99 -8.48 12.17
C ALA A 145 -4.25 -7.63 11.85
N LEU A 146 -4.39 -7.22 10.59
CA LEU A 146 -5.42 -6.27 10.13
C LEU A 146 -6.62 -6.91 9.41
N TYR A 147 -6.67 -8.25 9.29
CA TYR A 147 -7.75 -8.96 8.59
C TYR A 147 -9.16 -8.49 8.99
N ASN A 148 -9.40 -8.33 10.29
CA ASN A 148 -10.68 -7.89 10.84
C ASN A 148 -10.66 -6.45 11.33
N LYS A 149 -9.85 -5.59 10.71
CA LYS A 149 -9.75 -4.15 10.98
C LYS A 149 -9.90 -3.35 9.68
N PRO A 150 -10.22 -2.05 9.75
CA PRO A 150 -10.21 -1.21 8.56
C PRO A 150 -8.78 -1.08 8.02
N LEU A 151 -8.64 -1.16 6.71
CA LEU A 151 -7.43 -0.85 5.96
C LEU A 151 -7.84 -0.02 4.75
N HIS A 152 -7.63 1.30 4.90
CA HIS A 152 -7.85 2.32 3.89
C HIS A 152 -6.51 3.01 3.57
N ILE A 153 -6.02 2.78 2.37
CA ILE A 153 -4.68 3.12 1.89
C ILE A 153 -4.78 4.28 0.91
N TYR A 154 -4.00 5.32 1.14
CA TYR A 154 -3.74 6.39 0.18
C TYR A 154 -2.45 6.09 -0.56
N GLU A 155 -2.51 5.79 -1.85
CA GLU A 155 -1.31 5.57 -2.67
C GLU A 155 -0.81 6.93 -3.20
N MET A 156 0.50 7.19 -3.11
CA MET A 156 1.09 8.45 -3.54
C MET A 156 2.47 8.33 -4.18
N HIS A 157 2.71 9.18 -5.19
CA HIS A 157 4.04 9.47 -5.71
C HIS A 157 4.60 10.74 -5.07
N MET A 158 5.71 10.63 -4.33
CA MET A 158 6.30 11.74 -3.57
C MET A 158 6.64 12.98 -4.42
N GLY A 159 7.14 12.79 -5.64
CA GLY A 159 7.64 13.90 -6.48
C GLY A 159 6.55 14.67 -7.24
N THR A 160 5.33 14.15 -7.29
CA THR A 160 4.21 14.69 -8.08
C THR A 160 2.93 14.86 -7.27
N TRP A 161 2.93 14.51 -5.98
CA TRP A 161 1.81 14.84 -5.11
C TRP A 161 1.65 16.36 -4.98
N LYS A 162 2.72 17.06 -4.59
CA LYS A 162 2.75 18.52 -4.49
C LYS A 162 4.17 19.05 -4.72
N ARG A 163 4.29 20.24 -5.30
CA ARG A 163 5.56 20.95 -5.51
C ARG A 163 5.56 22.31 -4.82
N LYS A 164 6.75 22.85 -4.59
CA LYS A 164 6.90 24.22 -4.09
C LYS A 164 6.53 25.23 -5.19
N GLU A 165 6.28 26.47 -4.80
CA GLU A 165 5.92 27.55 -5.73
C GLU A 165 7.01 27.80 -6.79
N ASP A 166 8.28 27.54 -6.45
CA ASP A 166 9.42 27.66 -7.36
C ASP A 166 9.62 26.44 -8.27
N GLY A 167 8.73 25.43 -8.17
CA GLY A 167 8.78 24.18 -8.93
C GLY A 167 9.70 23.11 -8.33
N SER A 168 10.42 23.40 -7.25
CA SER A 168 11.28 22.41 -6.59
C SER A 168 10.46 21.38 -5.80
N LEU A 169 11.08 20.22 -5.56
CA LEU A 169 10.50 19.11 -4.81
C LEU A 169 10.50 19.42 -3.31
N TYR A 170 9.50 18.93 -2.59
CA TYR A 170 9.54 18.89 -1.14
C TYR A 170 10.52 17.80 -0.66
N SER A 171 11.27 18.10 0.38
CA SER A 171 12.03 17.08 1.11
C SER A 171 11.11 16.15 1.90
N TYR A 172 11.60 15.00 2.33
CA TYR A 172 10.86 14.09 3.22
C TYR A 172 10.35 14.79 4.48
N ARG A 173 11.14 15.71 5.05
CA ARG A 173 10.75 16.49 6.25
C ARG A 173 9.61 17.44 5.96
N GLU A 174 9.74 18.23 4.90
CA GLU A 174 8.71 19.21 4.55
C GLU A 174 7.42 18.51 4.10
N MET A 175 7.53 17.35 3.44
CA MET A 175 6.36 16.55 3.06
C MET A 175 5.59 16.07 4.28
N ALA A 176 6.26 15.72 5.38
CA ALA A 176 5.61 15.28 6.62
C ALA A 176 4.61 16.32 7.15
N ASP A 177 4.96 17.61 7.07
CA ASP A 177 4.09 18.72 7.52
C ASP A 177 2.83 18.88 6.65
N LEU A 178 2.86 18.37 5.42
CA LEU A 178 1.75 18.47 4.46
C LEU A 178 0.88 17.21 4.45
N ILE A 179 1.52 16.04 4.36
CA ILE A 179 0.81 14.77 4.14
C ILE A 179 0.12 14.29 5.42
N VAL A 180 0.71 14.50 6.60
CA VAL A 180 0.12 14.03 7.87
C VAL A 180 -1.23 14.69 8.15
N PRO A 181 -1.38 16.03 8.09
CA PRO A 181 -2.69 16.67 8.23
C PRO A 181 -3.70 16.20 7.18
N TYR A 182 -3.26 16.03 5.93
CA TYR A 182 -4.11 15.59 4.82
C TYR A 182 -4.71 14.20 5.09
N LEU A 183 -3.88 13.22 5.42
CA LEU A 183 -4.33 11.85 5.66
C LEU A 183 -5.25 11.75 6.89
N LEU A 184 -4.98 12.53 7.94
CA LEU A 184 -5.83 12.60 9.13
C LEU A 184 -7.18 13.29 8.87
N GLU A 185 -7.20 14.32 8.02
CA GLU A 185 -8.43 14.96 7.59
C GLU A 185 -9.30 13.95 6.83
N MET A 186 -8.70 13.27 5.85
CA MET A 186 -9.37 12.33 4.94
C MET A 186 -9.62 10.94 5.52
N LYS A 187 -9.18 10.69 6.76
CA LYS A 187 -9.41 9.43 7.50
C LYS A 187 -8.80 8.19 6.82
N TYR A 188 -7.68 8.37 6.13
CA TYR A 188 -6.85 7.23 5.73
C TYR A 188 -6.22 6.57 6.96
N THR A 189 -5.99 5.28 6.84
CA THR A 189 -5.32 4.49 7.90
C THR A 189 -3.87 4.23 7.58
N HIS A 190 -3.54 4.18 6.29
CA HIS A 190 -2.21 3.88 5.77
C HIS A 190 -1.94 4.78 4.56
N VAL A 191 -0.66 4.99 4.29
CA VAL A 191 -0.16 5.56 3.04
C VAL A 191 0.75 4.53 2.38
N GLU A 192 0.57 4.31 1.08
CA GLU A 192 1.46 3.49 0.25
C GLU A 192 2.30 4.42 -0.61
N MET A 193 3.60 4.39 -0.37
CA MET A 193 4.57 5.17 -1.12
C MET A 193 4.98 4.36 -2.33
N MET A 194 4.80 4.92 -3.53
CA MET A 194 5.47 4.42 -4.74
C MET A 194 6.99 4.35 -4.51
N PRO A 195 7.75 3.55 -5.29
CA PRO A 195 9.09 3.14 -4.89
C PRO A 195 10.02 4.31 -4.53
N LEU A 196 10.61 4.20 -3.33
CA LEU A 196 11.55 5.19 -2.79
C LEU A 196 13.00 4.76 -2.89
N SER A 197 13.30 3.56 -3.41
CA SER A 197 14.66 3.15 -3.76
C SER A 197 15.26 4.10 -4.81
N GLU A 198 16.59 4.26 -4.81
CA GLU A 198 17.23 5.16 -5.75
C GLU A 198 17.12 4.64 -7.19
N HIS A 199 16.64 5.52 -8.07
CA HIS A 199 16.35 5.24 -9.47
C HIS A 199 16.81 6.41 -10.35
N PRO A 200 17.36 6.16 -11.54
CA PRO A 200 18.02 7.19 -12.35
C PRO A 200 17.02 8.09 -13.09
N TYR A 201 15.78 7.63 -13.31
CA TYR A 201 14.84 8.26 -14.24
C TYR A 201 13.46 8.47 -13.61
N ASP A 202 12.98 9.72 -13.55
CA ASP A 202 11.70 10.06 -12.87
C ASP A 202 10.49 9.40 -13.49
N LEU A 203 10.44 9.29 -14.82
CA LEU A 203 9.30 8.71 -15.53
C LEU A 203 9.28 7.18 -15.48
N SER A 204 10.20 6.57 -14.73
CA SER A 204 10.03 5.18 -14.27
C SER A 204 9.13 5.09 -13.04
N TRP A 205 8.77 6.23 -12.44
CA TRP A 205 8.01 6.39 -11.19
C TRP A 205 8.61 5.68 -9.98
N GLY A 206 9.89 5.27 -10.10
CA GLY A 206 10.61 4.49 -9.11
C GLY A 206 10.71 2.99 -9.43
N TYR A 207 10.02 2.47 -10.44
CA TYR A 207 10.03 1.03 -10.73
C TYR A 207 11.31 0.54 -11.43
N GLN A 208 12.20 1.44 -11.88
CA GLN A 208 13.49 1.06 -12.50
C GLN A 208 14.66 1.40 -11.57
N ASN A 209 14.86 0.57 -10.56
CA ASN A 209 15.84 0.80 -9.50
C ASN A 209 17.29 0.54 -9.92
N THR A 210 18.21 1.31 -9.31
CA THR A 210 19.67 1.08 -9.38
C THR A 210 20.34 1.09 -8.00
N GLY A 211 19.75 1.74 -6.99
CA GLY A 211 20.23 1.75 -5.60
C GLY A 211 19.19 1.22 -4.64
N PHE A 212 19.15 -0.10 -4.43
CA PHE A 212 18.11 -0.79 -3.67
C PHE A 212 18.12 -0.45 -2.17
N TYR A 213 19.27 -0.12 -1.60
CA TYR A 213 19.43 0.20 -0.17
C TYR A 213 19.49 1.71 0.11
N ALA A 214 19.45 2.54 -0.93
CA ALA A 214 19.47 3.99 -0.81
C ALA A 214 18.05 4.53 -1.01
N PRO A 215 17.44 5.20 -0.02
CA PRO A 215 16.28 6.03 -0.31
C PRO A 215 16.68 7.13 -1.27
N THR A 216 15.81 7.43 -2.24
CA THR A 216 16.14 8.36 -3.31
C THR A 216 16.48 9.73 -2.72
N SER A 217 17.62 10.24 -3.17
CA SER A 217 18.23 11.49 -2.71
C SER A 217 17.48 12.73 -3.19
N ARG A 218 16.51 12.58 -4.11
CA ARG A 218 15.61 13.64 -4.60
C ARG A 218 14.95 14.43 -3.48
N TYR A 219 14.63 13.76 -2.37
CA TYR A 219 13.86 14.34 -1.27
C TYR A 219 14.68 14.52 0.01
N GLY A 220 16.01 14.36 -0.03
CA GLY A 220 16.90 14.61 1.11
C GLY A 220 17.68 13.37 1.56
N HIS A 221 18.07 13.35 2.83
CA HIS A 221 18.93 12.30 3.39
C HIS A 221 18.14 11.12 3.97
N PRO A 222 18.77 9.96 4.17
CA PRO A 222 18.12 8.78 4.79
C PRO A 222 17.36 9.08 6.09
N LYS A 223 17.94 9.89 6.99
CA LYS A 223 17.33 10.29 8.26
C LYS A 223 16.10 11.19 8.11
N ASP A 224 15.91 11.80 6.95
CA ASP A 224 14.74 12.61 6.64
C ASP A 224 13.55 11.70 6.26
N LEU A 225 13.79 10.58 5.59
CA LEU A 225 12.77 9.54 5.40
C LEU A 225 12.37 8.90 6.73
N MET A 226 13.34 8.60 7.61
CA MET A 226 13.04 8.12 8.97
C MET A 226 12.13 9.11 9.72
N TYR A 227 12.38 10.41 9.59
CA TYR A 227 11.52 11.44 10.17
C TYR A 227 10.10 11.44 9.62
N LEU A 228 9.93 11.30 8.30
CA LEU A 228 8.61 11.20 7.68
C LEU A 228 7.81 10.01 8.23
N VAL A 229 8.42 8.83 8.25
CA VAL A 229 7.77 7.60 8.76
C VAL A 229 7.46 7.73 10.26
N ASP A 230 8.40 8.25 11.06
CA ASP A 230 8.19 8.46 12.50
C ASP A 230 7.02 9.40 12.78
N THR A 231 6.87 10.44 11.96
CA THR A 231 5.78 11.42 12.09
C THR A 231 4.43 10.81 11.70
N LEU A 232 4.39 10.01 10.64
CA LEU A 232 3.19 9.25 10.23
C LEU A 232 2.75 8.27 11.33
N HIS A 233 3.68 7.51 11.90
CA HIS A 233 3.38 6.59 13.00
C HIS A 233 2.88 7.30 14.26
N GLN A 234 3.46 8.45 14.61
CA GLN A 234 2.99 9.28 15.73
C GLN A 234 1.57 9.80 15.51
N ALA A 235 1.20 10.05 14.26
CA ALA A 235 -0.17 10.38 13.85
C ALA A 235 -1.11 9.17 13.78
N GLY A 236 -0.58 7.94 13.89
CA GLY A 236 -1.37 6.71 13.80
C GLY A 236 -1.68 6.26 12.38
N ILE A 237 -0.86 6.67 11.41
CA ILE A 237 -0.92 6.26 10.02
C ILE A 237 0.17 5.22 9.76
N GLY A 238 -0.21 4.08 9.20
CA GLY A 238 0.77 3.07 8.77
C GLY A 238 1.41 3.41 7.43
N VAL A 239 2.63 2.96 7.19
CA VAL A 239 3.41 3.29 5.99
C VAL A 239 3.79 2.03 5.24
N LEU A 240 3.37 1.94 3.98
CA LEU A 240 3.70 0.88 3.04
C LEU A 240 4.67 1.41 1.98
N LEU A 241 5.47 0.50 1.43
CA LEU A 241 6.41 0.81 0.35
C LEU A 241 6.17 -0.14 -0.82
N ASP A 242 6.08 0.43 -2.01
CA ASP A 242 6.24 -0.34 -3.24
C ASP A 242 7.68 -0.81 -3.37
N TRP A 243 7.83 -2.12 -3.31
CA TRP A 243 9.11 -2.80 -3.35
C TRP A 243 9.23 -3.58 -4.66
N VAL A 244 10.36 -3.44 -5.34
CA VAL A 244 10.54 -3.88 -6.73
C VAL A 244 11.60 -4.98 -6.83
N PRO A 245 11.33 -6.21 -6.36
CA PRO A 245 12.24 -7.34 -6.50
C PRO A 245 12.15 -8.01 -7.87
N ALA A 246 11.20 -7.63 -8.73
CA ALA A 246 10.91 -8.35 -9.96
C ALA A 246 11.97 -8.13 -11.07
N HIS A 247 12.62 -6.98 -11.07
CA HIS A 247 13.58 -6.55 -12.09
C HIS A 247 14.45 -5.37 -11.63
N PHE A 248 15.44 -5.00 -12.43
CA PHE A 248 16.28 -3.82 -12.23
C PHE A 248 16.72 -3.19 -13.57
N ALA A 249 17.12 -1.92 -13.52
CA ALA A 249 17.49 -1.14 -14.71
C ALA A 249 18.83 -1.59 -15.32
N LYS A 250 19.01 -1.37 -16.64
CA LYS A 250 20.23 -1.78 -17.38
C LYS A 250 21.37 -0.75 -17.33
N ASP A 251 21.20 0.31 -16.56
CA ASP A 251 22.18 1.38 -16.40
C ASP A 251 23.55 0.85 -15.99
N ALA A 252 24.60 1.39 -16.61
CA ALA A 252 25.96 0.88 -16.45
C ALA A 252 26.49 0.99 -15.02
N HIS A 253 26.07 2.01 -14.26
CA HIS A 253 26.48 2.16 -12.85
C HIS A 253 25.76 1.19 -11.91
N GLY A 254 24.63 0.61 -12.33
CA GLY A 254 23.81 -0.31 -11.53
C GLY A 254 24.30 -1.76 -11.58
N LEU A 255 23.38 -2.70 -11.35
CA LEU A 255 23.69 -4.11 -11.09
C LEU A 255 24.04 -4.94 -12.33
N ARG A 256 23.72 -4.47 -13.54
CA ARG A 256 23.93 -5.23 -14.78
C ARG A 256 25.41 -5.53 -15.00
N MET A 257 25.74 -6.78 -15.32
CA MET A 257 27.12 -7.19 -15.62
C MET A 257 28.11 -6.72 -14.55
N PHE A 258 27.71 -6.83 -13.27
CA PHE A 258 28.30 -6.08 -12.16
C PHE A 258 29.83 -6.24 -12.09
N ASP A 259 30.32 -7.47 -12.21
CA ASP A 259 31.74 -7.83 -12.15
C ASP A 259 32.32 -8.26 -13.51
N GLY A 260 31.65 -7.90 -14.61
CA GLY A 260 31.98 -8.36 -15.96
C GLY A 260 31.24 -9.62 -16.41
N THR A 261 30.43 -10.22 -15.53
CA THR A 261 29.58 -11.39 -15.84
C THR A 261 28.11 -11.13 -15.45
N PRO A 262 27.15 -11.92 -15.98
CA PRO A 262 25.76 -11.92 -15.50
C PRO A 262 25.68 -12.36 -14.03
N LEU A 263 25.90 -11.41 -13.11
CA LEU A 263 26.05 -11.68 -11.69
C LEU A 263 24.71 -11.61 -10.96
N TYR A 264 23.99 -10.49 -11.10
CA TYR A 264 22.69 -10.27 -10.46
C TYR A 264 21.53 -10.80 -11.30
N GLU A 265 21.65 -10.69 -12.61
CA GLU A 265 20.74 -11.23 -13.61
C GLU A 265 21.04 -12.70 -13.95
N TYR A 266 20.06 -13.38 -14.54
CA TYR A 266 20.27 -14.71 -15.11
C TYR A 266 21.32 -14.65 -16.23
N ALA A 267 22.12 -15.71 -16.34
CA ALA A 267 23.06 -15.85 -17.46
C ALA A 267 22.35 -16.13 -18.79
N ASP A 268 21.21 -16.83 -18.77
CA ASP A 268 20.37 -17.03 -19.96
C ASP A 268 19.56 -15.76 -20.25
N PRO A 269 19.77 -15.09 -21.40
CA PRO A 269 19.00 -13.90 -21.78
C PRO A 269 17.49 -14.17 -21.89
N MET A 270 17.06 -15.39 -22.23
CA MET A 270 15.64 -15.73 -22.31
C MET A 270 14.96 -15.69 -20.93
N LEU A 271 15.70 -15.85 -19.85
CA LEU A 271 15.20 -15.68 -18.47
C LEU A 271 15.42 -14.25 -17.97
N ALA A 272 16.61 -13.70 -18.23
CA ALA A 272 17.01 -12.39 -17.73
C ALA A 272 16.20 -11.26 -18.37
N GLU A 273 15.97 -11.29 -19.68
CA GLU A 273 15.42 -10.15 -20.41
C GLU A 273 13.92 -9.97 -20.16
N LYS A 274 13.52 -8.72 -19.92
CA LYS A 274 12.12 -8.25 -19.95
C LYS A 274 11.97 -7.25 -21.10
N PRO A 275 11.70 -7.72 -22.33
CA PRO A 275 11.79 -6.87 -23.52
C PRO A 275 10.84 -5.68 -23.54
N GLY A 276 9.61 -5.85 -23.03
CA GLY A 276 8.61 -4.77 -22.96
C GLY A 276 9.07 -3.60 -22.08
N TRP A 277 9.85 -3.87 -21.04
CA TRP A 277 10.30 -2.88 -20.07
C TRP A 277 11.73 -2.40 -20.31
N GLY A 278 12.52 -3.14 -21.09
CA GLY A 278 13.93 -2.84 -21.32
C GLY A 278 14.84 -3.11 -20.11
N THR A 279 14.40 -3.96 -19.17
CA THR A 279 15.08 -4.25 -17.89
C THR A 279 15.56 -5.70 -17.78
N LEU A 280 16.18 -6.06 -16.65
CA LEU A 280 16.65 -7.42 -16.35
C LEU A 280 15.97 -7.99 -15.11
N SER A 281 15.60 -9.26 -15.16
CA SER A 281 15.17 -10.08 -14.02
C SER A 281 16.37 -10.47 -13.16
N PHE A 282 16.18 -10.49 -11.84
CA PHE A 282 17.14 -11.10 -10.92
C PHE A 282 17.23 -12.61 -11.13
N ASP A 283 18.42 -13.18 -10.91
CA ASP A 283 18.64 -14.62 -10.89
C ASP A 283 18.24 -15.21 -9.54
N TYR A 284 16.97 -15.57 -9.39
CA TYR A 284 16.45 -16.16 -8.15
C TYR A 284 17.06 -17.54 -7.86
N SER A 285 17.73 -18.18 -8.82
CA SER A 285 18.41 -19.46 -8.59
C SER A 285 19.62 -19.31 -7.67
N LYS A 286 20.27 -18.13 -7.67
CA LYS A 286 21.48 -17.85 -6.89
C LYS A 286 21.13 -17.51 -5.44
N PRO A 287 21.66 -18.24 -4.45
CA PRO A 287 21.41 -17.94 -3.04
C PRO A 287 21.85 -16.52 -2.64
N GLU A 288 22.95 -16.00 -3.19
CA GLU A 288 23.47 -14.65 -2.91
C GLU A 288 22.47 -13.57 -3.31
N ILE A 289 21.72 -13.79 -4.39
CA ILE A 289 20.67 -12.87 -4.86
C ILE A 289 19.45 -12.94 -3.95
N ARG A 290 19.09 -14.13 -3.45
CA ARG A 290 18.07 -14.27 -2.41
C ARG A 290 18.48 -13.56 -1.12
N SER A 291 19.74 -13.71 -0.67
CA SER A 291 20.30 -12.96 0.46
C SER A 291 20.20 -11.46 0.22
N PHE A 292 20.58 -10.96 -0.96
CA PHE A 292 20.49 -9.54 -1.32
C PHE A 292 19.06 -9.00 -1.24
N LEU A 293 18.09 -9.69 -1.83
CA LEU A 293 16.70 -9.22 -1.90
C LEU A 293 15.97 -9.38 -0.56
N ILE A 294 16.10 -10.53 0.12
CA ILE A 294 15.50 -10.74 1.45
C ILE A 294 16.06 -9.73 2.45
N SER A 295 17.38 -9.50 2.41
CA SER A 295 17.98 -8.49 3.28
C SER A 295 17.51 -7.08 2.94
N ASN A 296 17.17 -6.79 1.69
CA ASN A 296 16.63 -5.49 1.28
C ASN A 296 15.20 -5.28 1.80
N ALA A 297 14.34 -6.30 1.71
CA ALA A 297 13.00 -6.24 2.29
C ALA A 297 13.04 -5.97 3.80
N LEU A 298 13.90 -6.69 4.53
CA LEU A 298 14.07 -6.49 5.97
C LEU A 298 14.72 -5.16 6.30
N TYR A 299 15.63 -4.65 5.47
CA TYR A 299 16.26 -3.34 5.66
C TYR A 299 15.24 -2.20 5.70
N TRP A 300 14.25 -2.20 4.79
CA TRP A 300 13.20 -1.18 4.80
C TRP A 300 12.34 -1.24 6.06
N MET A 301 11.95 -2.44 6.50
CA MET A 301 11.17 -2.63 7.73
C MET A 301 11.98 -2.32 8.99
N GLU A 302 13.26 -2.64 9.02
CA GLU A 302 14.09 -2.50 10.21
C GLU A 302 14.63 -1.08 10.39
N MET A 303 15.20 -0.52 9.33
CA MET A 303 15.91 0.75 9.41
C MET A 303 14.99 1.95 9.23
N TYR A 304 13.89 1.78 8.48
CA TYR A 304 12.92 2.84 8.22
C TYR A 304 11.54 2.57 8.80
N HIS A 305 11.34 1.43 9.48
CA HIS A 305 10.09 1.06 10.16
C HIS A 305 8.86 0.94 9.25
N PHE A 306 9.00 0.74 7.94
CA PHE A 306 7.84 0.47 7.08
C PHE A 306 7.01 -0.71 7.62
N ASP A 307 5.68 -0.55 7.65
CA ASP A 307 4.74 -1.54 8.18
C ASP A 307 4.47 -2.70 7.20
N GLY A 308 4.92 -2.58 5.95
CA GLY A 308 4.67 -3.56 4.92
C GLY A 308 5.23 -3.17 3.56
N LEU A 309 5.24 -4.13 2.66
CA LEU A 309 5.70 -4.00 1.28
C LEU A 309 4.61 -4.47 0.31
N ARG A 310 4.43 -3.72 -0.78
CA ARG A 310 3.64 -4.14 -1.94
C ARG A 310 4.61 -4.51 -3.06
N VAL A 311 4.49 -5.74 -3.57
CA VAL A 311 5.28 -6.24 -4.68
C VAL A 311 4.48 -6.08 -5.95
N ASP A 312 4.98 -5.20 -6.83
CA ASP A 312 4.44 -4.98 -8.17
C ASP A 312 4.81 -6.13 -9.12
N ALA A 313 3.91 -6.41 -10.07
CA ALA A 313 4.10 -7.32 -11.19
C ALA A 313 4.65 -8.69 -10.78
N VAL A 314 4.07 -9.30 -9.74
CA VAL A 314 4.45 -10.65 -9.25
C VAL A 314 4.30 -11.69 -10.36
N THR A 315 3.31 -11.53 -11.23
CA THR A 315 3.14 -12.38 -12.42
C THR A 315 4.38 -12.38 -13.31
N SER A 316 5.10 -11.26 -13.40
CA SER A 316 6.33 -11.17 -14.18
C SER A 316 7.49 -11.97 -13.59
N MET A 317 7.40 -12.33 -12.30
CA MET A 317 8.36 -13.20 -11.62
C MET A 317 8.00 -14.67 -11.80
N LEU A 318 6.71 -15.01 -11.57
CA LEU A 318 6.16 -16.37 -11.69
C LEU A 318 6.16 -16.89 -13.14
N ARG A 319 6.04 -15.93 -14.06
CA ARG A 319 5.94 -15.93 -15.52
C ARG A 319 7.17 -16.24 -16.39
N LEU A 320 7.50 -17.46 -16.83
CA LEU A 320 8.62 -17.61 -17.81
C LEU A 320 8.31 -16.97 -19.18
N ASP A 321 7.04 -16.93 -19.55
CA ASP A 321 6.50 -16.39 -20.80
C ASP A 321 5.95 -14.96 -20.68
N PHE A 322 6.13 -14.30 -19.54
CA PHE A 322 5.61 -12.95 -19.32
C PHE A 322 6.10 -11.96 -20.38
N GLU A 323 5.15 -11.35 -21.10
CA GLU A 323 5.38 -10.45 -22.25
C GLU A 323 6.29 -11.01 -23.36
N LYS A 324 6.41 -12.33 -23.46
CA LYS A 324 7.26 -13.01 -24.44
C LYS A 324 6.42 -13.75 -25.47
N LYS A 325 6.82 -13.65 -26.74
CA LYS A 325 6.19 -14.40 -27.84
C LYS A 325 6.73 -15.84 -27.87
N PRO A 326 6.01 -16.78 -28.52
CA PRO A 326 6.54 -18.12 -28.77
C PRO A 326 7.94 -18.08 -29.39
N GLY A 327 8.88 -18.84 -28.83
CA GLY A 327 10.30 -18.83 -29.20
C GLY A 327 11.16 -17.80 -28.45
N GLN A 328 10.57 -16.97 -27.58
CA GLN A 328 11.29 -16.01 -26.71
C GLN A 328 11.36 -16.45 -25.24
N TYR A 329 10.80 -17.61 -24.90
CA TYR A 329 10.88 -18.20 -23.57
C TYR A 329 11.15 -19.72 -23.67
N GLN A 330 11.57 -20.32 -22.55
CA GLN A 330 11.71 -21.76 -22.37
C GLN A 330 10.75 -22.23 -21.27
N THR A 331 10.36 -23.50 -21.31
CA THR A 331 9.61 -24.14 -20.21
C THR A 331 10.55 -24.55 -19.09
N ASN A 332 10.03 -24.72 -17.88
CA ASN A 332 10.76 -25.36 -16.79
C ASN A 332 11.01 -26.85 -17.06
N ASP A 333 11.77 -27.52 -16.18
CA ASP A 333 12.16 -28.93 -16.32
C ASP A 333 10.97 -29.92 -16.40
N GLU A 334 9.77 -29.50 -16.02
CA GLU A 334 8.54 -30.31 -16.09
C GLU A 334 7.66 -29.95 -17.30
N GLY A 335 8.14 -29.07 -18.20
CA GLY A 335 7.39 -28.60 -19.36
C GLY A 335 6.33 -27.53 -19.03
N GLY A 336 6.25 -27.11 -17.77
CA GLY A 336 5.42 -26.00 -17.33
C GLY A 336 6.06 -24.65 -17.65
N LEU A 337 5.30 -23.58 -17.48
CA LEU A 337 5.79 -22.23 -17.75
C LEU A 337 6.15 -21.49 -16.44
N GLU A 338 5.95 -22.12 -15.28
CA GLU A 338 6.22 -21.54 -13.97
C GLU A 338 7.72 -21.36 -13.75
N ASN A 339 8.13 -20.17 -13.29
CA ASN A 339 9.48 -19.92 -12.79
C ASN A 339 9.59 -20.43 -11.35
N LYS A 340 10.12 -21.63 -11.18
CA LYS A 340 10.17 -22.32 -9.88
C LYS A 340 11.10 -21.62 -8.90
N GLU A 341 12.17 -21.02 -9.39
CA GLU A 341 13.13 -20.26 -8.60
C GLU A 341 12.49 -19.00 -8.03
N ALA A 342 11.69 -18.29 -8.83
CA ALA A 342 10.93 -17.13 -8.35
C ALA A 342 9.87 -17.52 -7.32
N VAL A 343 9.15 -18.63 -7.54
CA VAL A 343 8.18 -19.17 -6.56
C VAL A 343 8.88 -19.47 -5.23
N ALA A 344 9.99 -20.20 -5.26
CA ALA A 344 10.75 -20.55 -4.06
C ALA A 344 11.30 -19.30 -3.34
N PHE A 345 11.77 -18.30 -4.09
CA PHE A 345 12.20 -17.02 -3.53
C PHE A 345 11.06 -16.29 -2.82
N LEU A 346 9.88 -16.18 -3.43
CA LEU A 346 8.73 -15.48 -2.82
C LEU A 346 8.25 -16.19 -1.55
N GLN A 347 8.26 -17.52 -1.54
CA GLN A 347 7.96 -18.33 -0.35
C GLN A 347 8.96 -18.06 0.77
N GLN A 348 10.27 -18.16 0.48
CA GLN A 348 11.35 -17.90 1.45
C GLN A 348 11.30 -16.46 1.98
N LEU A 349 11.03 -15.50 1.10
CA LEU A 349 10.86 -14.08 1.44
C LEU A 349 9.75 -13.90 2.46
N ASN A 350 8.53 -14.38 2.16
CA ASN A 350 7.39 -14.18 3.03
C ASN A 350 7.56 -14.89 4.38
N GLU A 351 8.03 -16.14 4.40
CA GLU A 351 8.35 -16.85 5.65
C GLU A 351 9.35 -16.07 6.51
N THR A 352 10.38 -15.52 5.88
CA THR A 352 11.42 -14.75 6.56
C THR A 352 10.87 -13.43 7.09
N VAL A 353 10.12 -12.69 6.29
CA VAL A 353 9.49 -11.43 6.71
C VAL A 353 8.56 -11.66 7.89
N PHE A 354 7.65 -12.64 7.83
CA PHE A 354 6.71 -12.91 8.92
C PHE A 354 7.39 -13.47 10.18
N LYS A 355 8.57 -14.09 10.05
CA LYS A 355 9.40 -14.48 11.21
C LYS A 355 9.91 -13.27 11.99
N TYR A 356 10.36 -12.21 11.31
CA TYR A 356 10.89 -10.99 11.97
C TYR A 356 9.80 -9.97 12.29
N TYR A 357 8.82 -9.83 11.40
CA TYR A 357 7.71 -8.87 11.47
C TYR A 357 6.36 -9.58 11.30
N PRO A 358 5.85 -10.27 12.34
CA PRO A 358 4.65 -11.12 12.25
C PRO A 358 3.36 -10.38 11.88
N TYR A 359 3.36 -9.05 11.92
CA TYR A 359 2.22 -8.20 11.59
C TYR A 359 2.45 -7.34 10.34
N ALA A 360 3.53 -7.56 9.60
CA ALA A 360 3.79 -6.84 8.37
C ALA A 360 2.67 -7.06 7.34
N LEU A 361 2.40 -6.05 6.51
CA LEU A 361 1.54 -6.20 5.34
C LEU A 361 2.41 -6.59 4.15
N MET A 362 2.27 -7.80 3.65
CA MET A 362 2.92 -8.27 2.42
C MET A 362 1.87 -8.42 1.35
N MET A 363 1.86 -7.49 0.39
CA MET A 363 0.85 -7.41 -0.66
C MET A 363 1.44 -7.77 -2.03
N ALA A 364 0.65 -8.45 -2.84
CA ALA A 364 1.01 -8.81 -4.22
C ALA A 364 0.05 -8.19 -5.24
N GLU A 365 0.60 -7.58 -6.28
CA GLU A 365 -0.10 -7.39 -7.55
C GLU A 365 0.22 -8.58 -8.45
N GLU A 366 -0.79 -9.43 -8.67
CA GLU A 366 -0.68 -10.66 -9.47
C GLU A 366 -1.93 -10.75 -10.36
N SER A 367 -1.71 -10.78 -11.67
CA SER A 367 -2.71 -10.57 -12.72
C SER A 367 -2.95 -11.78 -13.63
N SER A 368 -2.35 -12.95 -13.38
CA SER A 368 -2.54 -14.20 -14.15
C SER A 368 -3.47 -15.22 -13.48
N ALA A 369 -4.21 -14.81 -12.44
CA ALA A 369 -5.05 -15.70 -11.64
C ALA A 369 -4.27 -16.87 -11.00
N TRP A 370 -3.02 -16.61 -10.59
CA TRP A 370 -2.24 -17.56 -9.82
C TRP A 370 -3.00 -17.91 -8.53
N PRO A 371 -3.12 -19.21 -8.16
CA PRO A 371 -3.88 -19.62 -7.00
C PRO A 371 -3.07 -19.47 -5.70
N MET A 372 -3.75 -19.33 -4.57
CA MET A 372 -3.16 -19.40 -3.23
C MET A 372 -2.07 -18.34 -2.98
N VAL A 373 -2.20 -17.16 -3.60
CA VAL A 373 -1.23 -16.07 -3.45
C VAL A 373 -1.17 -15.64 -1.98
N THR A 374 -2.32 -15.59 -1.31
CA THR A 374 -2.45 -15.10 0.07
C THR A 374 -2.57 -16.19 1.13
N LEU A 375 -2.30 -17.45 0.76
CA LEU A 375 -2.23 -18.56 1.71
C LEU A 375 -0.82 -18.74 2.26
N PRO A 376 -0.70 -19.32 3.48
CA PRO A 376 0.59 -19.71 4.06
C PRO A 376 1.40 -20.64 3.14
N VAL A 377 2.73 -20.57 3.25
CA VAL A 377 3.66 -21.38 2.45
C VAL A 377 3.54 -22.88 2.77
N ASP A 378 3.31 -23.23 4.04
CA ASP A 378 3.09 -24.62 4.47
C ASP A 378 1.77 -25.24 3.98
N GLU A 379 0.85 -24.40 3.50
CA GLU A 379 -0.37 -24.81 2.79
C GLU A 379 -0.22 -24.78 1.26
N GLY A 380 0.99 -24.48 0.75
CA GLY A 380 1.30 -24.42 -0.68
C GLY A 380 1.10 -23.04 -1.32
N GLY A 381 0.84 -22.00 -0.53
CA GLY A 381 0.71 -20.64 -1.02
C GLY A 381 2.04 -19.93 -1.28
N LEU A 382 1.96 -18.68 -1.76
CA LEU A 382 3.13 -17.80 -1.91
C LEU A 382 3.50 -17.08 -0.61
N GLY A 383 2.60 -17.08 0.39
CA GLY A 383 2.83 -16.50 1.70
C GLY A 383 2.47 -15.02 1.86
N PHE A 384 1.95 -14.34 0.83
CA PHE A 384 1.46 -12.97 1.00
C PHE A 384 0.24 -12.95 1.92
N ASN A 385 -0.10 -11.81 2.53
CA ASN A 385 -1.33 -11.69 3.32
C ASN A 385 -2.41 -10.85 2.65
N TYR A 386 -2.08 -10.16 1.56
CA TYR A 386 -3.04 -9.50 0.69
C TYR A 386 -2.66 -9.63 -0.79
N LYS A 387 -3.69 -9.61 -1.65
CA LYS A 387 -3.56 -9.54 -3.11
C LYS A 387 -4.42 -8.40 -3.64
N TRP A 388 -3.91 -7.66 -4.62
CA TRP A 388 -4.73 -6.70 -5.37
C TRP A 388 -5.78 -7.42 -6.22
N ASN A 389 -7.04 -7.00 -6.10
CA ASN A 389 -8.14 -7.57 -6.88
C ASN A 389 -8.24 -6.91 -8.26
N MET A 390 -7.34 -7.28 -9.16
CA MET A 390 -7.31 -6.75 -10.53
C MET A 390 -8.56 -7.11 -11.33
N GLY A 391 -9.21 -8.24 -11.03
CA GLY A 391 -10.47 -8.63 -11.67
C GLY A 391 -11.60 -7.66 -11.32
N TRP A 392 -11.79 -7.38 -10.02
CA TRP A 392 -12.78 -6.41 -9.56
C TRP A 392 -12.50 -5.02 -10.14
N MET A 393 -11.24 -4.59 -10.15
CA MET A 393 -10.85 -3.28 -10.67
C MET A 393 -11.23 -3.16 -12.16
N ASN A 394 -10.82 -4.11 -12.99
CA ASN A 394 -11.11 -4.08 -14.43
C ASN A 394 -12.62 -4.12 -14.72
N ASP A 395 -13.34 -5.06 -14.09
CA ASP A 395 -14.79 -5.21 -14.28
C ASP A 395 -15.52 -3.93 -13.86
N THR A 396 -15.14 -3.37 -12.71
CA THR A 396 -15.81 -2.18 -12.17
C THR A 396 -15.50 -0.94 -13.01
N LEU A 397 -14.26 -0.71 -13.42
CA LEU A 397 -13.92 0.44 -14.26
C LEU A 397 -14.59 0.36 -15.64
N ASP A 398 -14.60 -0.81 -16.29
CA ASP A 398 -15.32 -1.00 -17.56
C ASP A 398 -16.83 -0.70 -17.39
N TYR A 399 -17.44 -1.17 -16.30
CA TYR A 399 -18.83 -0.84 -16.00
C TYR A 399 -19.06 0.67 -15.81
N MET A 400 -18.19 1.33 -15.04
CA MET A 400 -18.33 2.75 -14.75
C MET A 400 -18.16 3.62 -16.00
N GLU A 401 -17.24 3.24 -16.90
CA GLU A 401 -17.01 3.91 -18.18
C GLU A 401 -18.14 3.68 -19.20
N THR A 402 -18.92 2.61 -19.03
CA THR A 402 -19.99 2.26 -19.96
C THR A 402 -21.13 3.26 -19.90
N ASP A 403 -21.58 3.71 -21.09
CA ASP A 403 -22.71 4.61 -21.26
C ASP A 403 -23.98 4.08 -20.58
N PHE A 404 -24.78 4.99 -20.01
CA PHE A 404 -25.93 4.63 -19.18
C PHE A 404 -26.91 3.63 -19.84
N HIS A 405 -27.16 3.78 -21.14
CA HIS A 405 -28.08 2.92 -21.89
C HIS A 405 -27.56 1.50 -22.11
N GLU A 406 -26.25 1.28 -22.07
CA GLU A 406 -25.61 -0.04 -22.26
C GLU A 406 -25.39 -0.78 -20.94
N ARG A 407 -25.39 -0.07 -19.80
CA ARG A 407 -25.19 -0.65 -18.45
C ARG A 407 -26.05 -1.88 -18.14
N PRO A 408 -27.33 -2.00 -18.56
CA PRO A 408 -28.10 -3.23 -18.36
C PRO A 408 -27.41 -4.47 -18.94
N SER A 409 -26.79 -4.37 -20.12
CA SER A 409 -26.09 -5.49 -20.76
C SER A 409 -24.78 -5.89 -20.07
N LYS A 410 -24.18 -4.96 -19.32
CA LYS A 410 -22.92 -5.16 -18.60
C LYS A 410 -23.10 -5.32 -17.08
N HIS A 411 -24.34 -5.52 -16.60
CA HIS A 411 -24.64 -5.62 -15.17
C HIS A 411 -23.81 -6.70 -14.46
N HIS A 412 -23.48 -7.78 -15.17
CA HIS A 412 -22.67 -8.89 -14.68
C HIS A 412 -21.28 -8.46 -14.16
N LEU A 413 -20.71 -7.35 -14.68
CA LEU A 413 -19.42 -6.82 -14.22
C LEU A 413 -19.45 -6.35 -12.76
N LEU A 414 -20.62 -5.95 -12.25
CA LEU A 414 -20.77 -5.59 -10.83
C LEU A 414 -21.10 -6.79 -9.93
N THR A 415 -21.64 -7.86 -10.49
CA THR A 415 -22.17 -9.00 -9.73
C THR A 415 -21.23 -10.19 -9.71
N PHE A 416 -20.38 -10.35 -10.73
CA PHE A 416 -19.42 -11.44 -10.84
C PHE A 416 -18.27 -11.37 -9.82
N PRO A 417 -17.68 -10.19 -9.51
CA PRO A 417 -16.50 -10.14 -8.65
C PRO A 417 -16.67 -10.79 -7.27
N VAL A 418 -17.88 -10.76 -6.71
CA VAL A 418 -18.15 -11.33 -5.37
C VAL A 418 -18.01 -12.86 -5.34
N VAL A 419 -18.14 -13.53 -6.49
CA VAL A 419 -18.05 -15.00 -6.61
C VAL A 419 -16.68 -15.51 -6.18
N TYR A 420 -15.62 -14.76 -6.47
CA TYR A 420 -14.25 -15.11 -6.11
C TYR A 420 -13.64 -14.22 -5.02
N SER A 421 -14.35 -13.20 -4.54
CA SER A 421 -13.84 -12.22 -3.55
C SER A 421 -13.39 -12.81 -2.21
N PHE A 422 -13.65 -14.10 -1.96
CA PHE A 422 -13.27 -14.81 -0.74
C PHE A 422 -12.24 -15.92 -1.00
N ALA A 423 -11.74 -16.05 -2.23
CA ALA A 423 -10.69 -17.00 -2.59
C ALA A 423 -9.30 -16.53 -2.13
N GLU A 424 -9.12 -15.22 -1.96
CA GLU A 424 -7.90 -14.58 -1.47
C GLU A 424 -8.26 -13.44 -0.51
N ASN A 425 -7.28 -12.96 0.25
CA ASN A 425 -7.41 -11.76 1.04
C ASN A 425 -7.21 -10.53 0.15
N TYR A 426 -8.29 -9.93 -0.35
CA TYR A 426 -8.17 -8.85 -1.32
C TYR A 426 -8.03 -7.43 -0.73
N VAL A 427 -7.19 -6.63 -1.38
CA VAL A 427 -7.27 -5.17 -1.45
C VAL A 427 -7.90 -4.83 -2.80
N LEU A 428 -8.80 -3.85 -2.83
CA LEU A 428 -9.43 -3.33 -4.03
C LEU A 428 -8.61 -2.11 -4.50
N PRO A 429 -7.83 -2.22 -5.60
CA PRO A 429 -6.97 -1.14 -6.03
C PRO A 429 -7.71 -0.21 -7.01
N LEU A 430 -7.64 1.09 -6.74
CA LEU A 430 -7.83 2.15 -7.73
C LEU A 430 -6.52 2.93 -7.80
N SER A 431 -5.51 2.30 -8.42
CA SER A 431 -4.11 2.72 -8.35
C SER A 431 -3.71 3.72 -9.43
N HIS A 432 -2.47 4.19 -9.36
CA HIS A 432 -1.84 5.09 -10.32
C HIS A 432 -1.92 4.58 -11.78
N ASP A 433 -1.77 3.27 -12.01
CA ASP A 433 -1.82 2.64 -13.33
C ASP A 433 -3.15 2.81 -14.06
N GLU A 434 -4.23 3.09 -13.33
CA GLU A 434 -5.58 3.19 -13.89
C GLU A 434 -5.98 4.61 -14.30
N VAL A 435 -5.10 5.59 -14.07
CA VAL A 435 -5.35 7.01 -14.33
C VAL A 435 -4.28 7.68 -15.19
N VAL A 436 -3.66 6.90 -16.08
CA VAL A 436 -2.56 7.29 -16.98
C VAL A 436 -2.72 6.69 -18.38
N HIS A 437 -1.82 7.05 -19.29
CA HIS A 437 -1.67 6.42 -20.62
C HIS A 437 -2.95 6.38 -21.48
N GLY A 438 -3.77 7.43 -21.40
CA GLY A 438 -5.03 7.51 -22.17
C GLY A 438 -6.21 6.80 -21.51
N LYS A 439 -6.04 6.24 -20.31
CA LYS A 439 -7.12 5.59 -19.54
C LYS A 439 -8.07 6.60 -18.88
N LYS A 440 -7.81 7.91 -18.94
CA LYS A 440 -8.54 9.00 -18.23
C LYS A 440 -8.38 8.95 -16.71
N SER A 441 -8.71 10.05 -16.03
CA SER A 441 -8.88 10.06 -14.58
C SER A 441 -10.12 9.28 -14.14
N LEU A 442 -10.21 8.90 -12.86
CA LEU A 442 -11.43 8.25 -12.32
C LEU A 442 -12.71 9.08 -12.56
N LEU A 443 -12.61 10.41 -12.46
CA LEU A 443 -13.74 11.29 -12.70
C LEU A 443 -14.13 11.33 -14.18
N ASP A 444 -13.14 11.40 -15.07
CA ASP A 444 -13.39 11.53 -16.51
C ASP A 444 -13.77 10.19 -17.18
N LYS A 445 -13.48 9.06 -16.52
CA LYS A 445 -14.07 7.75 -16.84
C LYS A 445 -15.59 7.76 -16.79
N MET A 446 -16.20 8.54 -15.89
CA MET A 446 -17.67 8.57 -15.77
C MET A 446 -18.33 9.17 -17.03
N PRO A 447 -19.43 8.61 -17.55
CA PRO A 447 -20.16 9.18 -18.70
C PRO A 447 -21.09 10.33 -18.29
N GLY A 448 -21.61 11.03 -19.29
CA GLY A 448 -22.64 12.07 -19.10
C GLY A 448 -22.10 13.49 -18.92
N THR A 449 -22.97 14.38 -18.40
CA THR A 449 -22.63 15.78 -18.12
C THR A 449 -21.62 15.91 -16.98
N TYR A 450 -21.06 17.11 -16.80
CA TYR A 450 -20.14 17.41 -15.70
C TYR A 450 -20.73 17.01 -14.33
N GLU A 451 -21.99 17.36 -14.05
CA GLU A 451 -22.68 17.01 -12.80
C GLU A 451 -22.91 15.50 -12.68
N GLN A 452 -23.22 14.82 -13.78
CA GLN A 452 -23.40 13.37 -13.81
C GLN A 452 -22.07 12.63 -13.56
N LYS A 453 -20.94 13.17 -14.02
CA LYS A 453 -19.61 12.62 -13.70
C LYS A 453 -19.35 12.62 -12.20
N PHE A 454 -19.63 13.72 -11.52
CA PHE A 454 -19.49 13.79 -10.05
C PHE A 454 -20.47 12.88 -9.31
N ALA A 455 -21.74 12.82 -9.74
CA ALA A 455 -22.71 11.90 -9.15
C ALA A 455 -22.28 10.42 -9.34
N GLY A 456 -21.86 10.06 -10.55
CA GLY A 456 -21.30 8.75 -10.88
C GLY A 456 -20.06 8.41 -10.04
N MET A 457 -19.14 9.37 -9.89
CA MET A 457 -17.94 9.21 -9.05
C MET A 457 -18.31 8.95 -7.59
N ARG A 458 -19.28 9.67 -7.01
CA ARG A 458 -19.74 9.41 -5.64
C ARG A 458 -20.38 8.03 -5.48
N ALA A 459 -21.21 7.61 -6.44
CA ALA A 459 -21.79 6.26 -6.45
C ALA A 459 -20.71 5.18 -6.58
N PHE A 460 -19.71 5.41 -7.42
CA PHE A 460 -18.57 4.51 -7.61
C PHE A 460 -17.71 4.39 -6.35
N LEU A 461 -17.27 5.51 -5.76
CA LEU A 461 -16.52 5.49 -4.50
C LEU A 461 -17.33 4.83 -3.38
N GLY A 462 -18.64 5.06 -3.35
CA GLY A 462 -19.57 4.36 -2.48
C GLY A 462 -19.49 2.83 -2.65
N TYR A 463 -19.64 2.35 -3.88
CA TYR A 463 -19.52 0.92 -4.21
C TYR A 463 -18.15 0.36 -3.80
N PHE A 464 -17.06 1.07 -4.15
CA PHE A 464 -15.70 0.73 -3.75
C PHE A 464 -15.57 0.55 -2.24
N MET A 465 -16.09 1.50 -1.45
CA MET A 465 -16.02 1.45 0.01
C MET A 465 -16.86 0.34 0.61
N THR A 466 -18.03 0.04 0.02
CA THR A 466 -18.98 -0.94 0.55
C THR A 466 -18.83 -2.35 0.00
N PHE A 467 -18.03 -2.57 -1.05
CA PHE A 467 -17.71 -3.91 -1.55
C PHE A 467 -16.77 -4.66 -0.58
N PRO A 468 -16.81 -6.00 -0.46
CA PRO A 468 -15.85 -6.74 0.39
C PRO A 468 -14.39 -6.55 -0.05
N GLY A 469 -13.48 -6.40 0.91
CA GLY A 469 -12.05 -6.24 0.68
C GLY A 469 -11.49 -4.91 1.19
N LYS A 470 -10.18 -4.83 1.37
CA LYS A 470 -9.50 -3.60 1.84
C LYS A 470 -9.41 -2.56 0.72
N LYS A 471 -9.06 -1.32 1.03
CA LYS A 471 -9.27 -0.16 0.13
C LYS A 471 -7.95 0.51 -0.20
N LEU A 472 -7.68 0.74 -1.48
CA LEU A 472 -6.57 1.56 -1.96
C LEU A 472 -7.07 2.57 -3.00
N LEU A 473 -6.75 3.84 -2.79
CA LEU A 473 -7.08 4.93 -3.70
C LEU A 473 -5.82 5.77 -3.98
N PHE A 474 -5.52 5.97 -5.26
CA PHE A 474 -4.43 6.83 -5.68
C PHE A 474 -4.77 8.31 -5.50
N MET A 475 -3.74 9.07 -5.15
CA MET A 475 -3.79 10.52 -4.99
C MET A 475 -4.49 11.23 -6.17
N GLY A 476 -5.38 12.16 -5.86
CA GLY A 476 -6.20 12.86 -6.86
C GLY A 476 -7.59 12.24 -7.07
N GLY A 477 -7.76 10.95 -6.80
CA GLY A 477 -9.08 10.29 -6.89
C GLY A 477 -10.08 10.79 -5.85
N ASP A 478 -9.59 11.25 -4.71
CA ASP A 478 -10.34 11.68 -3.53
C ASP A 478 -10.96 13.08 -3.63
N PHE A 479 -10.40 13.97 -4.47
CA PHE A 479 -11.03 15.26 -4.82
C PHE A 479 -11.52 15.33 -6.28
N GLY A 480 -11.43 14.21 -7.00
CA GLY A 480 -11.84 14.08 -8.40
C GLY A 480 -10.99 14.94 -9.32
N GLN A 481 -9.69 14.68 -9.38
CA GLN A 481 -8.84 15.23 -10.43
C GLN A 481 -9.45 14.90 -11.79
N PHE A 482 -9.55 15.90 -12.66
CA PHE A 482 -10.29 15.77 -13.92
C PHE A 482 -9.43 15.13 -15.02
N ILE A 483 -8.16 15.53 -15.11
CA ILE A 483 -7.22 14.96 -16.08
C ILE A 483 -6.46 13.79 -15.49
N GLU A 484 -5.84 13.00 -16.37
CA GLU A 484 -4.90 11.95 -15.97
C GLU A 484 -3.81 12.48 -15.04
N TRP A 485 -3.25 11.57 -14.24
CA TRP A 485 -2.07 11.90 -13.47
C TRP A 485 -0.94 12.30 -14.43
N LYS A 486 -0.37 13.48 -14.19
CA LYS A 486 0.82 13.97 -14.88
C LYS A 486 2.03 13.60 -14.04
N ASP A 487 2.83 12.67 -14.54
CA ASP A 487 4.05 12.20 -13.91
C ASP A 487 5.21 13.23 -13.95
N GLU A 488 5.04 14.32 -14.69
CA GLU A 488 5.96 15.46 -14.73
C GLU A 488 5.51 16.67 -13.91
N ASP A 489 4.29 16.70 -13.35
CA ASP A 489 3.71 17.85 -12.65
C ASP A 489 3.15 17.47 -11.27
N GLN A 490 2.80 18.48 -10.46
CA GLN A 490 2.00 18.22 -9.26
C GLN A 490 0.52 17.91 -9.61
N LEU A 491 -0.21 17.35 -8.65
CA LEU A 491 -1.67 17.29 -8.71
C LEU A 491 -2.30 18.67 -8.89
N ASP A 492 -3.46 18.72 -9.53
CA ASP A 492 -4.19 19.95 -9.84
C ASP A 492 -4.94 20.49 -8.60
N TRP A 493 -4.21 20.86 -7.54
CA TRP A 493 -4.77 21.31 -6.25
C TRP A 493 -5.71 22.51 -6.35
N PHE A 494 -5.56 23.34 -7.39
CA PHE A 494 -6.46 24.47 -7.67
C PHE A 494 -7.91 24.02 -7.94
N LEU A 495 -8.15 22.74 -8.25
CA LEU A 495 -9.50 22.20 -8.42
C LEU A 495 -10.33 22.31 -7.15
N LEU A 496 -9.70 22.33 -5.96
CA LEU A 496 -10.39 22.57 -4.69
C LEU A 496 -10.93 24.01 -4.53
N ASP A 497 -10.65 24.92 -5.48
CA ASP A 497 -11.29 26.24 -5.56
C ASP A 497 -12.70 26.17 -6.17
N TYR A 498 -13.12 25.03 -6.73
CA TYR A 498 -14.44 24.81 -7.32
C TYR A 498 -15.34 23.94 -6.44
N ASP A 499 -16.63 24.26 -6.40
CA ASP A 499 -17.60 23.61 -5.49
C ASP A 499 -17.72 22.09 -5.71
N SER A 500 -17.77 21.62 -6.95
CA SER A 500 -17.94 20.18 -7.23
C SER A 500 -16.82 19.32 -6.66
N HIS A 501 -15.57 19.79 -6.77
CA HIS A 501 -14.40 19.10 -6.23
C HIS A 501 -14.36 19.17 -4.70
N ARG A 502 -14.67 20.33 -4.10
CA ARG A 502 -14.80 20.43 -2.62
C ARG A 502 -15.87 19.50 -2.07
N ASN A 503 -17.00 19.41 -2.76
CA ASN A 503 -18.14 18.59 -2.36
C ASN A 503 -17.82 17.09 -2.48
N LEU A 504 -17.10 16.68 -3.54
CA LEU A 504 -16.59 15.32 -3.68
C LEU A 504 -15.54 14.98 -2.61
N HIS A 505 -14.60 15.88 -2.36
CA HIS A 505 -13.58 15.74 -1.31
C HIS A 505 -14.22 15.61 0.07
N LYS A 506 -15.27 16.40 0.35
CA LYS A 506 -16.09 16.26 1.56
C LYS A 506 -16.82 14.91 1.60
N PHE A 507 -17.40 14.46 0.49
CA PHE A 507 -18.06 13.16 0.42
C PHE A 507 -17.10 12.00 0.71
N GLU A 508 -15.90 12.01 0.10
CA GLU A 508 -14.87 11.01 0.36
C GLU A 508 -14.54 10.98 1.86
N ARG A 509 -14.29 12.13 2.48
CA ARG A 509 -13.99 12.21 3.91
C ARG A 509 -15.10 11.59 4.78
N GLU A 510 -16.36 11.87 4.48
CA GLU A 510 -17.49 11.29 5.22
C GLU A 510 -17.65 9.78 4.94
N LEU A 511 -17.35 9.34 3.73
CA LEU A 511 -17.34 7.94 3.34
C LEU A 511 -16.22 7.17 4.06
N SER A 512 -15.04 7.75 4.18
CA SER A 512 -13.91 7.23 4.94
C SER A 512 -14.23 7.17 6.43
N ASN A 513 -14.87 8.20 6.99
CA ASN A 513 -15.36 8.18 8.36
C ASN A 513 -16.40 7.07 8.59
N LEU A 514 -17.32 6.86 7.65
CA LEU A 514 -18.28 5.76 7.68
C LEU A 514 -17.55 4.40 7.68
N TYR A 515 -16.57 4.21 6.81
CA TYR A 515 -15.76 2.98 6.75
C TYR A 515 -15.10 2.66 8.08
N LEU A 516 -14.49 3.65 8.74
CA LEU A 516 -13.87 3.44 10.05
C LEU A 516 -14.90 3.15 11.15
N GLY A 517 -16.06 3.81 11.11
CA GLY A 517 -17.11 3.68 12.13
C GLY A 517 -17.94 2.40 12.03
N GLU A 518 -18.12 1.86 10.83
CA GLU A 518 -19.05 0.77 10.56
C GLU A 518 -18.37 -0.58 10.34
N LYS A 519 -18.37 -1.43 11.38
CA LYS A 519 -17.70 -2.74 11.39
C LYS A 519 -18.10 -3.67 10.26
N ALA A 520 -19.33 -3.57 9.76
CA ALA A 520 -19.80 -4.38 8.66
C ALA A 520 -19.00 -4.18 7.36
N LEU A 521 -18.29 -3.06 7.23
CA LEU A 521 -17.51 -2.73 6.04
C LEU A 521 -16.12 -3.36 6.03
N TRP A 522 -15.64 -3.92 7.15
CA TRP A 522 -14.28 -4.48 7.24
C TRP A 522 -14.09 -5.71 8.11
N GLU A 523 -15.00 -6.02 9.04
CA GLU A 523 -14.78 -7.08 10.05
C GLU A 523 -14.84 -8.49 9.46
N LEU A 524 -15.61 -8.67 8.38
CA LEU A 524 -15.86 -9.95 7.70
C LEU A 524 -15.55 -9.88 6.20
N ASP A 525 -14.60 -9.05 5.76
CA ASP A 525 -14.23 -8.90 4.33
C ASP A 525 -13.80 -10.22 3.67
N HIS A 526 -13.18 -11.11 4.44
CA HIS A 526 -12.59 -12.36 3.96
C HIS A 526 -13.49 -13.58 4.22
N SER A 527 -14.80 -13.36 4.39
CA SER A 527 -15.77 -14.42 4.64
C SER A 527 -17.08 -14.18 3.90
N LEU A 528 -17.64 -15.26 3.35
CA LEU A 528 -18.99 -15.27 2.77
C LEU A 528 -20.07 -14.79 3.74
N ASP A 529 -19.84 -14.90 5.06
CA ASP A 529 -20.78 -14.42 6.09
C ASP A 529 -20.89 -12.89 6.12
N GLY A 530 -19.93 -12.15 5.56
CA GLY A 530 -19.88 -10.69 5.56
C GLY A 530 -20.76 -10.02 4.51
N TYR A 531 -21.31 -10.78 3.55
CA TYR A 531 -22.01 -10.27 2.38
C TYR A 531 -23.26 -11.10 2.06
N GLU A 532 -24.34 -10.47 1.60
CA GLU A 532 -25.53 -11.16 1.11
C GLU A 532 -26.23 -10.29 0.06
N TRP A 533 -26.51 -10.82 -1.12
CA TRP A 533 -27.31 -10.11 -2.11
C TRP A 533 -28.75 -9.91 -1.64
N ILE A 534 -29.31 -8.73 -1.90
CA ILE A 534 -30.76 -8.49 -1.87
C ILE A 534 -31.29 -8.55 -3.30
N THR A 535 -30.66 -7.83 -4.21
CA THR A 535 -31.03 -7.78 -5.63
C THR A 535 -29.75 -7.71 -6.49
N PRO A 536 -29.29 -8.85 -7.01
CA PRO A 536 -28.22 -8.91 -8.00
C PRO A 536 -28.71 -8.82 -9.45
N ASP A 537 -30.03 -8.84 -9.69
CA ASP A 537 -30.64 -9.13 -10.99
C ASP A 537 -31.55 -8.02 -11.55
N ASP A 538 -31.53 -6.80 -10.97
CA ASP A 538 -32.27 -5.63 -11.47
C ASP A 538 -31.46 -4.86 -12.54
N GLN A 539 -30.98 -5.62 -13.53
CA GLN A 539 -30.15 -5.11 -14.63
C GLN A 539 -30.88 -4.06 -15.48
N ASP A 540 -32.18 -4.21 -15.70
CA ASP A 540 -33.01 -3.31 -16.51
C ASP A 540 -33.05 -1.89 -15.92
N GLN A 541 -32.96 -1.79 -14.59
CA GLN A 541 -32.84 -0.50 -13.90
C GLN A 541 -31.40 -0.14 -13.52
N SER A 542 -30.47 -1.08 -13.73
CA SER A 542 -29.07 -1.03 -13.30
C SER A 542 -28.93 -0.66 -11.83
N VAL A 543 -29.73 -1.33 -11.00
CA VAL A 543 -29.69 -1.21 -9.55
C VAL A 543 -29.09 -2.48 -8.98
N ILE A 544 -28.17 -2.34 -8.03
CA ILE A 544 -27.76 -3.45 -7.18
C ILE A 544 -28.10 -3.13 -5.73
N SER A 545 -28.45 -4.15 -4.97
CA SER A 545 -28.55 -4.01 -3.52
C SER A 545 -28.09 -5.25 -2.77
N TYR A 546 -27.43 -5.03 -1.64
CA TYR A 546 -26.82 -6.08 -0.84
C TYR A 546 -26.69 -5.67 0.63
N VAL A 547 -26.39 -6.66 1.46
CA VAL A 547 -26.17 -6.54 2.90
C VAL A 547 -24.68 -6.65 3.18
N ARG A 548 -24.15 -5.73 3.99
CA ARG A 548 -22.85 -5.91 4.66
C ARG A 548 -23.08 -6.26 6.12
N LYS A 549 -22.34 -7.23 6.63
CA LYS A 549 -22.51 -7.76 7.99
C LYS A 549 -21.21 -7.67 8.78
N GLY A 550 -21.32 -7.19 10.03
CA GLY A 550 -20.29 -7.38 11.05
C GLY A 550 -20.60 -8.64 11.87
N LYS A 551 -19.77 -8.95 12.86
CA LYS A 551 -19.99 -10.10 13.76
C LYS A 551 -21.27 -9.96 14.58
N LYS A 552 -21.70 -8.72 14.86
CA LYS A 552 -22.95 -8.47 15.58
C LYS A 552 -24.07 -8.14 14.60
N PRO A 553 -25.27 -8.71 14.78
CA PRO A 553 -26.40 -8.37 13.92
C PRO A 553 -26.90 -6.92 14.00
N ALA A 554 -26.38 -6.11 14.92
CA ALA A 554 -26.67 -4.68 15.02
C ALA A 554 -25.76 -3.83 14.09
N ASP A 555 -24.68 -4.41 13.59
CA ASP A 555 -23.73 -3.74 12.70
C ASP A 555 -24.16 -3.86 11.23
N THR A 556 -25.21 -4.64 10.93
CA THR A 556 -25.71 -4.89 9.58
C THR A 556 -26.10 -3.60 8.84
N LEU A 557 -25.60 -3.45 7.62
CA LEU A 557 -25.91 -2.38 6.69
C LEU A 557 -26.64 -2.92 5.46
N LEU A 558 -27.61 -2.18 4.95
CA LEU A 558 -28.19 -2.40 3.63
C LEU A 558 -27.61 -1.35 2.69
N VAL A 559 -27.07 -1.78 1.56
CA VAL A 559 -26.45 -0.94 0.54
C VAL A 559 -27.30 -1.03 -0.72
N LEU A 560 -27.70 0.11 -1.26
CA LEU A 560 -28.48 0.22 -2.48
C LEU A 560 -27.78 1.22 -3.39
N ILE A 561 -27.58 0.85 -4.65
CA ILE A 561 -26.87 1.70 -5.61
C ILE A 561 -27.65 1.75 -6.92
N ASN A 562 -27.98 2.97 -7.35
CA ASN A 562 -28.63 3.24 -8.62
C ASN A 562 -27.59 3.78 -9.61
N PHE A 563 -27.26 2.99 -10.63
CA PHE A 563 -26.31 3.38 -11.66
C PHE A 563 -26.97 4.01 -12.90
N GLN A 564 -28.21 4.48 -12.80
CA GLN A 564 -28.87 5.24 -13.86
C GLN A 564 -29.06 6.71 -13.47
N PRO A 565 -29.03 7.65 -14.43
CA PRO A 565 -29.28 9.07 -14.20
C PRO A 565 -30.77 9.39 -14.02
N VAL A 566 -31.57 8.40 -13.58
CA VAL A 566 -33.01 8.50 -13.39
C VAL A 566 -33.34 8.03 -11.96
N LYS A 567 -34.11 8.85 -11.25
CA LYS A 567 -34.63 8.53 -9.91
C LYS A 567 -35.53 7.29 -9.97
N ARG A 568 -35.44 6.41 -8.98
CA ARG A 568 -36.41 5.31 -8.76
C ARG A 568 -37.29 5.68 -7.58
N GLU A 569 -38.57 5.92 -7.85
CA GLU A 569 -39.53 6.29 -6.80
C GLU A 569 -40.12 5.05 -6.16
N ARG A 570 -40.30 5.09 -4.84
CA ARG A 570 -40.94 4.01 -4.07
C ARG A 570 -40.33 2.64 -4.39
N TYR A 571 -39.02 2.60 -4.57
CA TYR A 571 -38.27 1.38 -4.83
C TYR A 571 -38.37 0.48 -3.60
N ARG A 572 -38.77 -0.79 -3.79
CA ARG A 572 -39.00 -1.73 -2.68
C ARG A 572 -37.85 -2.71 -2.56
N ILE A 573 -37.35 -2.90 -1.35
CA ILE A 573 -36.36 -3.94 -1.04
C ILE A 573 -36.84 -4.87 0.07
N GLY A 574 -36.54 -6.16 -0.08
CA GLY A 574 -36.75 -7.16 0.96
C GLY A 574 -35.78 -6.98 2.13
N VAL A 575 -36.27 -7.16 3.35
CA VAL A 575 -35.45 -7.12 4.57
C VAL A 575 -35.84 -8.22 5.54
N MET A 576 -34.83 -8.89 6.11
CA MET A 576 -35.07 -10.03 7.00
C MET A 576 -35.71 -9.62 8.34
N ARG A 577 -35.34 -8.45 8.89
CA ARG A 577 -35.70 -8.03 10.24
C ARG A 577 -36.64 -6.82 10.22
N PRO A 578 -37.85 -6.91 10.80
CA PRO A 578 -38.75 -5.76 10.88
C PRO A 578 -38.20 -4.67 11.82
N GLY A 579 -38.56 -3.42 11.57
CA GLY A 579 -38.23 -2.29 12.43
C GLY A 579 -38.20 -0.96 11.69
N MET A 580 -37.45 -0.01 12.25
CA MET A 580 -37.12 1.26 11.61
C MET A 580 -35.68 1.20 11.11
N TYR A 581 -35.47 1.62 9.88
CA TYR A 581 -34.16 1.81 9.28
C TYR A 581 -33.89 3.31 9.10
N THR A 582 -32.65 3.71 9.28
CA THR A 582 -32.20 5.09 9.08
C THR A 582 -31.22 5.13 7.92
N GLU A 583 -31.37 6.12 7.06
CA GLU A 583 -30.38 6.48 6.04
C GLU A 583 -29.16 7.09 6.73
N ILE A 584 -28.04 6.36 6.71
CA ILE A 584 -26.78 6.81 7.34
C ILE A 584 -25.80 7.42 6.33
N LEU A 585 -26.01 7.17 5.04
CA LEU A 585 -25.32 7.83 3.93
C LEU A 585 -26.25 7.89 2.73
N ASN A 586 -26.25 9.04 2.06
CA ASN A 586 -26.85 9.23 0.75
C ASN A 586 -25.96 10.15 -0.08
N SER A 587 -25.39 9.64 -1.17
CA SER A 587 -24.45 10.39 -1.99
C SER A 587 -25.10 11.51 -2.79
N ASP A 588 -26.43 11.60 -2.85
CA ASP A 588 -27.17 12.69 -3.49
C ASP A 588 -27.51 13.84 -2.54
N HIS A 589 -27.05 13.78 -1.29
CA HIS A 589 -27.21 14.90 -0.35
C HIS A 589 -26.52 16.17 -0.90
N SER A 590 -27.14 17.34 -0.69
CA SER A 590 -26.68 18.62 -1.25
C SER A 590 -25.28 19.03 -0.77
N ASP A 591 -24.93 18.70 0.49
CA ASP A 591 -23.58 18.83 1.04
C ASP A 591 -22.47 18.13 0.24
N TYR A 592 -22.83 17.15 -0.58
CA TYR A 592 -21.94 16.40 -1.46
C TYR A 592 -22.09 16.81 -2.93
N GLY A 593 -22.85 17.86 -3.22
CA GLY A 593 -23.13 18.33 -4.57
C GLY A 593 -24.16 17.48 -5.31
N GLY A 594 -25.02 16.76 -4.59
CA GLY A 594 -26.16 16.06 -5.17
C GLY A 594 -27.40 16.95 -5.33
N SER A 595 -28.45 16.38 -5.94
CA SER A 595 -29.70 17.08 -6.23
C SER A 595 -30.57 17.32 -4.98
N GLY A 596 -30.23 16.69 -3.86
CA GLY A 596 -30.95 16.82 -2.59
C GLY A 596 -32.14 15.87 -2.45
N THR A 597 -32.21 14.80 -3.24
CA THR A 597 -33.21 13.75 -3.03
C THR A 597 -32.83 12.94 -1.79
N ILE A 598 -33.52 13.18 -0.68
CA ILE A 598 -33.31 12.49 0.59
C ILE A 598 -34.55 11.68 0.97
N ASN A 599 -34.33 10.57 1.68
CA ASN A 599 -35.41 9.79 2.25
C ASN A 599 -35.83 10.32 3.62
N ASP A 600 -37.02 9.91 4.08
CA ASP A 600 -37.45 10.18 5.44
C ASP A 600 -36.44 9.62 6.46
N MET A 601 -36.23 10.36 7.55
CA MET A 601 -35.25 10.02 8.59
C MET A 601 -35.47 8.61 9.20
N GLN A 602 -36.69 8.09 9.12
CA GLN A 602 -37.01 6.72 9.56
C GLN A 602 -37.87 6.02 8.52
N LEU A 603 -37.33 4.96 7.95
CA LEU A 603 -37.98 4.08 6.98
C LEU A 603 -38.59 2.87 7.71
N PRO A 604 -39.92 2.79 7.87
CA PRO A 604 -40.57 1.66 8.51
C PRO A 604 -40.61 0.45 7.57
N THR A 605 -40.38 -0.74 8.12
CA THR A 605 -40.64 -1.98 7.38
C THR A 605 -42.12 -2.32 7.41
N GLU A 606 -42.62 -2.85 6.29
CA GLU A 606 -43.94 -3.44 6.16
C GLU A 606 -43.86 -4.96 6.14
N LYS A 607 -44.93 -5.63 6.59
CA LYS A 607 -45.06 -7.10 6.52
C LYS A 607 -45.50 -7.54 5.12
N ILE A 608 -44.72 -7.15 4.13
CA ILE A 608 -44.90 -7.48 2.71
C ILE A 608 -43.66 -8.27 2.28
N PRO A 609 -43.78 -9.58 1.97
CA PRO A 609 -42.65 -10.37 1.50
C PRO A 609 -42.12 -9.85 0.15
N PHE A 610 -40.79 -9.72 0.04
CA PHE A 610 -40.11 -9.27 -1.17
C PHE A 610 -38.66 -9.78 -1.19
N HIS A 611 -38.08 -10.01 -2.38
CA HIS A 611 -36.70 -10.54 -2.55
C HIS A 611 -36.37 -11.73 -1.61
N GLY A 612 -37.32 -12.67 -1.44
CA GLY A 612 -37.13 -13.84 -0.56
C GLY A 612 -37.16 -13.55 0.96
N HIS A 613 -37.37 -12.30 1.38
CA HIS A 613 -37.45 -11.89 2.78
C HIS A 613 -38.89 -11.67 3.26
N PRO A 614 -39.17 -11.84 4.57
CA PRO A 614 -40.53 -11.76 5.12
C PRO A 614 -41.10 -10.34 5.26
N HIS A 615 -40.26 -9.31 5.21
CA HIS A 615 -40.63 -7.91 5.29
C HIS A 615 -39.97 -7.13 4.15
N SER A 616 -40.44 -5.92 3.91
CA SER A 616 -39.81 -5.00 2.95
C SER A 616 -39.98 -3.56 3.40
N LEU A 617 -39.26 -2.64 2.78
CA LEU A 617 -39.45 -1.20 2.93
C LEU A 617 -39.42 -0.54 1.55
N GLU A 618 -40.10 0.60 1.42
CA GLU A 618 -40.02 1.48 0.25
C GLU A 618 -39.12 2.67 0.56
N LEU A 619 -38.34 3.08 -0.43
CA LEU A 619 -37.54 4.31 -0.40
C LEU A 619 -37.38 4.87 -1.81
N ASP A 620 -37.04 6.14 -1.93
CA ASP A 620 -36.62 6.72 -3.19
C ASP A 620 -35.11 6.49 -3.38
N LEU A 621 -34.70 6.02 -4.55
CA LEU A 621 -33.29 5.95 -4.97
C LEU A 621 -32.97 7.13 -5.88
N PRO A 622 -32.14 8.08 -5.44
CA PRO A 622 -31.70 9.19 -6.29
C PRO A 622 -30.96 8.70 -7.55
N PRO A 623 -30.90 9.51 -8.62
CA PRO A 623 -30.12 9.18 -9.80
C PRO A 623 -28.62 9.11 -9.46
N LEU A 624 -27.89 8.14 -10.05
CA LEU A 624 -26.43 7.98 -9.89
C LEU A 624 -25.98 8.11 -8.43
N SER A 625 -26.54 7.27 -7.56
CA SER A 625 -26.35 7.41 -6.12
C SER A 625 -26.18 6.09 -5.40
N ILE A 626 -25.55 6.17 -4.23
CA ILE A 626 -25.53 5.14 -3.20
C ILE A 626 -26.34 5.61 -2.00
N VAL A 627 -27.17 4.73 -1.46
CA VAL A 627 -27.90 4.89 -0.20
C VAL A 627 -27.53 3.73 0.72
N ILE A 628 -27.15 4.06 1.95
CA ILE A 628 -26.79 3.07 2.98
C ILE A 628 -27.77 3.21 4.15
N LEU A 629 -28.45 2.11 4.47
CA LEU A 629 -29.40 2.04 5.57
C LEU A 629 -28.85 1.20 6.72
N LYS A 630 -29.16 1.60 7.95
CA LYS A 630 -28.88 0.83 9.15
C LYS A 630 -30.11 0.70 10.00
N LYS A 631 -30.34 -0.50 10.56
CA LYS A 631 -31.47 -0.73 11.46
C LYS A 631 -31.26 0.02 12.77
N ASN A 632 -32.29 0.72 13.23
CA ASN A 632 -32.27 1.36 14.54
C ASN A 632 -32.21 0.30 15.63
N THR A 633 -31.16 0.38 16.45
CA THR A 633 -31.14 -0.37 17.71
C THR A 633 -32.12 0.33 18.64
N ARG A 634 -33.08 -0.42 19.22
CA ARG A 634 -33.91 0.11 20.31
C ARG A 634 -32.94 0.55 21.42
N ARG A 635 -32.75 1.87 21.60
CA ARG A 635 -32.30 2.36 22.90
C ARG A 635 -33.31 1.81 23.90
N LYS A 636 -32.83 1.07 24.91
CA LYS A 636 -33.60 0.93 26.16
C LYS A 636 -33.82 2.36 26.62
N THR A 637 -35.01 2.90 26.34
CA THR A 637 -35.49 4.10 27.01
C THR A 637 -35.37 3.79 28.50
N ASP A 638 -34.71 4.68 29.24
CA ASP A 638 -34.84 4.73 30.68
C ASP A 638 -36.33 4.69 31.01
N GLU A 639 -36.78 3.54 31.51
CA GLU A 639 -38.04 3.45 32.24
C GLU A 639 -37.82 4.30 33.51
N SER A 640 -38.11 5.59 33.37
CA SER A 640 -38.52 6.40 34.52
C SER A 640 -39.74 5.69 35.11
N PRO A 641 -39.71 5.27 36.39
CA PRO A 641 -40.88 4.62 36.96
C PRO A 641 -42.02 5.63 36.94
N ALA A 642 -43.08 5.29 36.22
CA ALA A 642 -44.34 6.01 36.28
C ALA A 642 -44.80 6.05 37.74
N SER A 643 -44.61 7.20 38.39
CA SER A 643 -45.25 7.49 39.67
C SER A 643 -46.75 7.59 39.42
N VAL A 644 -47.48 6.55 39.83
CA VAL A 644 -48.92 6.62 40.01
C VAL A 644 -49.19 7.64 41.11
N ALA A 645 -49.63 8.84 40.72
CA ALA A 645 -50.25 9.80 41.63
C ALA A 645 -51.72 9.92 41.22
N SER A 646 -52.56 9.25 42.01
CA SER A 646 -54.02 9.34 41.95
C SER A 646 -54.50 10.73 42.36
N VAL A 647 -55.58 11.14 41.69
CA VAL A 647 -56.27 12.42 41.81
C VAL A 647 -56.84 12.62 43.22
N SER A 648 -56.67 13.86 43.70
CA SER A 648 -57.20 14.42 44.95
C SER A 648 -58.72 14.49 45.02
N SER A 649 -59.30 14.21 46.19
CA SER A 649 -60.40 15.04 46.73
C SER A 649 -60.45 15.03 48.29
N LYS A 650 -60.33 16.24 48.87
CA LYS A 650 -60.82 16.81 50.15
C LYS A 650 -60.99 15.84 51.36
N SER A 651 -60.47 16.10 52.58
CA SER A 651 -60.80 17.21 53.50
C SER A 651 -60.11 16.97 54.88
N SER A 652 -59.86 18.06 55.65
CA SER A 652 -59.66 18.18 57.13
C SER A 652 -58.62 17.28 57.83
N THR A 653 -57.75 17.69 58.77
CA THR A 653 -57.78 18.75 59.80
C THR A 653 -56.37 18.86 60.42
N LYS A 654 -56.08 20.02 61.01
CA LYS A 654 -54.91 20.41 61.84
C LYS A 654 -54.38 19.34 62.83
N LYS A 655 -53.06 19.27 63.01
CA LYS A 655 -52.37 19.51 64.31
C LYS A 655 -50.84 19.60 64.19
N GLU A 656 -50.29 20.51 65.00
CA GLU A 656 -48.89 20.89 65.17
C GLU A 656 -48.05 19.83 65.91
N SER A 657 -46.73 19.84 65.67
CA SER A 657 -45.63 19.87 66.67
C SER A 657 -44.32 19.38 66.00
N ASN A 658 -43.35 20.27 65.76
CA ASN A 658 -42.23 20.68 66.62
C ASN A 658 -41.00 19.75 66.56
N THR A 659 -39.87 20.31 66.05
CA THR A 659 -38.49 20.22 66.60
C THR A 659 -37.87 18.83 66.82
N LEU A 660 -36.67 18.45 66.35
CA LEU A 660 -35.34 19.07 66.49
C LEU A 660 -34.30 18.27 65.65
N LYS A 661 -33.37 18.98 65.02
CA LYS A 661 -31.99 18.52 64.72
C LYS A 661 -31.21 18.40 66.05
N PRO A 662 -30.12 17.62 66.22
CA PRO A 662 -28.89 17.86 65.45
C PRO A 662 -27.85 16.72 65.24
N LYS A 663 -27.01 16.97 64.22
CA LYS A 663 -25.54 16.82 64.10
C LYS A 663 -24.76 15.77 64.94
N GLY A 664 -23.87 15.07 64.22
CA GLY A 664 -22.53 14.64 64.67
C GLY A 664 -21.99 13.56 63.72
N ARG A 665 -21.00 13.80 62.84
CA ARG A 665 -19.54 13.58 63.05
C ARG A 665 -19.27 12.21 63.73
N THR A 666 -18.47 11.27 63.21
CA THR A 666 -17.18 11.37 62.50
C THR A 666 -16.76 9.99 62.00
N LYS A 667 -16.04 9.94 60.86
CA LYS A 667 -14.95 9.02 60.46
C LYS A 667 -14.91 7.58 61.03
N ALA A 668 -15.03 6.61 60.14
CA ALA A 668 -13.92 5.78 59.65
C ALA A 668 -14.27 5.30 58.24
#